data_AF-A0ABD2HYW0-F1
#
_entry.id   AF-A0ABD2HYW0-F1
#
_cell.length_a   1.000
_cell.length_b   1.000
_cell.length_c   1.000
_cell.angle_alpha   90.00
_cell.angle_beta   90.00
_cell.angle_gamma   90.00
#
_symmetry.space_group_name_H-M   'P 1'
#
loop_
_entity.id
_entity.type
_entity.pdbx_description
1 polymer ?
#
loop_
_entity_poly.entity_id
_entity_poly.type
_entity_poly.pdbx_seq_one_letter_code
_entity_poly.pdbx_strand_id
1 'polypeptide(L)'
;MSQYSDDSQPPILDGPYSPVGDGDNLMDDAPPLEDVIQGLPISAPSPPPEGENRPGRKEPSISKELDPEQFEGEGFSCLAAAQAEAGRFKAFRFIGQFLLSLSLTRVFPEEILRNIFNMCLNYAAEGAESMKLTADHFVFLLTSKHLDYEIAIHLKKLDHTATDKILSRFEMVDQSNKSKERPSIRDEPFVIDITAIESKGAKPKKAGKGRRDLNVIYRIAEGATYGLQNTDNLCLFRAFEFLRMKFVLPQQRFSEYKRDEKRQLENVQALCRACNIDMDLPFYCIVEYGDRIQEYYQRLHPGLFWLYCFETSGRMKPSWKSCAGKYEHELCVLFTEDVNGENGHYDPIKSIGKLFNTRNYCFGDQDKTKGHVCGHKFCKICLGFHAPRDCYITYQRKVKKDKRIIFFDFECTTDFKPDPQLARFKHQVNFCFAHVTCTRCIEKGVWDQELERACALCGRFRTYSWAPFEYWRTDVECANVVDDPLASFTKWLLNFETEVLGMELGAKKRRKRKNAKNNNNDGEAMESEEEDDVVDVDAENNWMLGYDEAAEKPESVITYAYAHAGSRYDHVLIYGEMLRMGVRPELIRQGNHLLEMKARKRGVITTTVFRDSYKLIPIKLASFVKTFDLEIEGVDNKKYFPHKYNKAENYGTVLDTLPPMEDYYPGGLFPAERTKFEQWYEENRETEFDLCEVIADYCKTDVQILAHGLVKMRHLFLAQTKHDITDSITIPSACMKFFVVLMHCDKERIAIIPHLGYEKRGKQSTVARKYLKWRSEEEEREFGRTIRHVESPGGEFKYGNYSLDGMVQRPEEEKDLAIEVNGCYWHACPRCFQDDMAIVGGGETAGAIRARDAKRTHAIARDFEVEVVWECEIADQMEDDPVMKAYFDNCPDSGPIDFHDAFFGASGYPAPCGEAGIDEEERERRQNDYINKPWAGNKVCLEPNNITPNPGLRYLSKLCLNSLWGRFALRNRLTKTEIVECHAELAKLLNDRKIEISSIDQLTEKFWMVCYKAEDEHVVEHGTSNVAIALWTTSAARVHLLESLHLVYKQENGVQRYDTRLLYMDTDSIFYDFKSELSDPLPGGQQLGELTDDYPNHTIMEFVCAGPKAYGLWLRNNATGEDEYKVKVRGITLDSDACERLTFEKMKDMVLNKMGQEDNNVRFNYPTKNFRITKKGEIFTVPLTKKFNPTVNKCVIRDRGLRVVPFGYSTWEYCKAKNPEDCRCKHE
;
A
#
# COMPACT_ATOMS: atom_id res chain seq x y z
N MET A 1 33.51 51.19 -24.99
CA MET A 1 34.23 52.16 -24.14
C MET A 1 34.83 51.34 -22.99
N SER A 2 36.09 50.94 -23.04
CA SER A 2 37.33 51.75 -22.92
C SER A 2 37.64 52.10 -21.46
N GLN A 3 38.84 51.90 -20.92
CA GLN A 3 40.09 51.33 -21.47
C GLN A 3 41.12 51.20 -20.33
N TYR A 4 42.01 50.19 -20.37
CA TYR A 4 43.35 50.14 -19.71
C TYR A 4 43.42 50.34 -18.17
N SER A 5 44.46 49.96 -17.42
CA SER A 5 45.80 49.34 -17.65
C SER A 5 46.30 48.81 -16.27
N ASP A 6 47.37 48.04 -16.07
CA ASP A 6 48.31 47.33 -16.96
C ASP A 6 49.00 46.17 -16.19
N ASP A 7 49.69 45.30 -16.93
CA ASP A 7 50.93 44.58 -16.58
C ASP A 7 51.10 43.93 -15.18
N SER A 8 51.36 42.63 -15.05
CA SER A 8 52.29 41.83 -15.89
C SER A 8 52.16 40.33 -15.58
N GLN A 9 52.65 39.49 -16.50
CA GLN A 9 52.51 38.04 -16.47
C GLN A 9 53.89 37.33 -16.25
N PRO A 10 54.06 35.99 -16.40
CA PRO A 10 54.75 35.10 -15.44
C PRO A 10 56.24 34.87 -15.92
N PRO A 11 56.97 33.73 -15.76
CA PRO A 11 56.60 32.40 -15.23
C PRO A 11 57.70 31.51 -14.55
N ILE A 12 57.30 30.27 -14.25
CA ILE A 12 58.00 29.00 -14.63
C ILE A 12 58.95 28.25 -13.66
N LEU A 13 58.89 26.90 -13.82
CA LEU A 13 59.86 25.80 -13.53
C LEU A 13 60.00 25.15 -12.13
N ASP A 14 59.83 23.82 -12.20
CA ASP A 14 60.58 22.71 -11.58
C ASP A 14 60.61 22.46 -10.05
N GLY A 15 60.36 21.19 -9.68
CA GLY A 15 60.70 20.59 -8.38
C GLY A 15 62.12 19.98 -8.41
N PRO A 16 62.40 18.81 -7.77
CA PRO A 16 61.60 18.02 -6.82
C PRO A 16 62.25 18.01 -5.42
N TYR A 17 62.21 16.86 -4.71
CA TYR A 17 62.80 16.53 -3.40
C TYR A 17 61.98 16.84 -2.13
N SER A 18 61.26 15.81 -1.66
CA SER A 18 61.35 15.45 -0.23
C SER A 18 62.75 14.89 0.05
N PRO A 19 63.26 15.01 1.28
CA PRO A 19 63.05 13.89 2.22
C PRO A 19 62.79 14.28 3.69
N VAL A 20 61.95 13.46 4.34
CA VAL A 20 62.19 12.71 5.60
C VAL A 20 62.80 13.44 6.81
N GLY A 21 62.15 13.27 7.98
CA GLY A 21 62.73 13.56 9.29
C GLY A 21 61.75 13.38 10.45
N ASP A 22 61.61 12.15 10.95
CA ASP A 22 60.91 11.85 12.21
C ASP A 22 61.63 12.48 13.42
N GLY A 23 60.92 12.69 14.55
CA GLY A 23 61.57 13.24 15.75
C GLY A 23 60.70 13.61 16.95
N ASP A 24 59.95 12.64 17.49
CA ASP A 24 59.79 12.37 18.93
C ASP A 24 59.74 13.49 20.01
N ASN A 25 58.57 13.54 20.67
CA ASN A 25 58.35 13.32 22.12
C ASN A 25 58.48 14.42 23.20
N LEU A 26 57.73 14.12 24.28
CA LEU A 26 57.70 14.66 25.65
C LEU A 26 56.99 16.03 25.81
N MET A 27 55.87 16.17 26.53
CA MET A 27 55.52 15.80 27.92
C MET A 27 56.43 16.45 28.97
N ASP A 28 55.84 17.17 29.93
CA ASP A 28 55.98 16.92 31.38
C ASP A 28 55.22 17.97 32.24
N ASP A 29 54.18 17.48 32.93
CA ASP A 29 53.66 17.74 34.29
C ASP A 29 53.68 19.10 35.06
N ALA A 30 52.51 19.32 35.70
CA ALA A 30 52.26 19.95 37.03
C ALA A 30 52.34 21.49 37.17
N PRO A 31 51.73 22.11 38.22
CA PRO A 31 50.98 21.56 39.38
C PRO A 31 49.50 22.04 39.51
N PRO A 32 48.70 21.52 40.46
CA PRO A 32 47.29 21.88 40.63
C PRO A 32 47.11 23.18 41.43
N LEU A 33 45.94 23.83 41.29
CA LEU A 33 45.63 25.06 42.02
C LEU A 33 44.18 25.08 42.55
N GLU A 34 44.01 24.51 43.74
CA GLU A 34 42.82 24.69 44.58
C GLU A 34 42.65 26.17 45.03
N ASP A 35 43.62 27.04 44.77
CA ASP A 35 43.59 28.48 45.09
C ASP A 35 42.70 29.35 44.15
N VAL A 36 42.00 28.77 43.18
CA VAL A 36 41.03 29.53 42.34
C VAL A 36 39.59 29.43 42.89
N ILE A 37 39.31 28.53 43.84
CA ILE A 37 37.98 28.34 44.42
C ILE A 37 37.92 28.88 45.86
N GLN A 38 37.67 30.19 46.01
CA GLN A 38 37.03 30.71 47.22
C GLN A 38 36.34 32.08 46.98
N GLY A 39 35.02 32.00 46.74
CA GLY A 39 34.13 33.13 46.41
C GLY A 39 32.65 32.75 46.63
N LEU A 40 32.35 32.37 47.87
CA LEU A 40 31.12 31.78 48.42
C LEU A 40 29.90 32.77 48.50
N PRO A 41 28.64 32.36 48.84
CA PRO A 41 27.93 31.08 48.56
C PRO A 41 26.34 31.04 48.57
N ILE A 42 25.76 29.84 48.32
CA ILE A 42 24.40 29.25 48.62
C ILE A 42 23.10 29.98 48.13
N SER A 43 21.96 29.33 47.79
CA SER A 43 21.54 27.91 47.96
C SER A 43 20.48 27.40 46.97
N ALA A 44 20.49 26.09 46.69
CA ALA A 44 19.32 25.30 46.27
C ALA A 44 19.27 23.98 47.08
N PRO A 45 18.09 23.35 47.33
CA PRO A 45 17.97 22.19 48.23
C PRO A 45 18.39 20.85 47.59
N SER A 46 18.71 19.88 48.46
CA SER A 46 19.20 18.53 48.10
C SER A 46 18.09 17.55 47.66
N PRO A 47 18.41 16.54 46.84
CA PRO A 47 17.54 15.39 46.59
C PRO A 47 17.58 14.36 47.74
N PRO A 48 16.57 13.46 47.84
CA PRO A 48 16.61 12.30 48.74
C PRO A 48 17.62 11.21 48.27
N PRO A 49 18.04 10.28 49.14
CA PRO A 49 19.13 9.35 48.86
C PRO A 49 18.78 8.22 47.88
N GLU A 50 19.81 7.70 47.21
CA GLU A 50 19.73 6.62 46.23
C GLU A 50 19.33 5.27 46.84
N GLY A 51 18.37 4.59 46.21
CA GLY A 51 18.13 3.15 46.36
C GLY A 51 18.70 2.40 45.17
N GLU A 52 19.40 1.29 45.43
CA GLU A 52 20.33 0.58 44.56
C GLU A 52 19.97 0.38 43.06
N ASN A 53 21.00 0.50 42.23
CA ASN A 53 20.98 0.35 40.77
C ASN A 53 20.30 -0.93 40.25
N ARG A 54 19.29 -0.76 39.39
CA ARG A 54 19.07 -1.63 38.21
C ARG A 54 19.49 -0.84 36.97
N PRO A 55 20.07 -1.46 35.92
CA PRO A 55 20.67 -0.73 34.81
C PRO A 55 19.63 -0.01 33.94
N GLY A 56 19.42 1.26 34.26
CA GLY A 56 18.56 2.20 33.55
C GLY A 56 19.06 2.46 32.13
N ARG A 57 18.18 2.21 31.17
CA ARG A 57 18.30 2.51 29.74
C ARG A 57 18.65 3.99 29.53
N LYS A 58 19.84 4.29 28.99
CA LYS A 58 20.20 5.68 28.63
C LYS A 58 19.36 6.18 27.45
N GLU A 59 19.01 7.46 27.51
CA GLU A 59 18.55 8.25 26.36
C GLU A 59 19.67 8.40 25.31
N PRO A 60 19.36 8.72 24.04
CA PRO A 60 20.33 8.73 22.95
C PRO A 60 21.51 9.68 23.23
N SER A 61 22.71 9.11 23.39
CA SER A 61 23.93 9.86 23.60
C SER A 61 24.34 10.63 22.34
N ILE A 62 24.18 11.96 22.37
CA ILE A 62 24.92 12.87 21.49
C ILE A 62 26.41 12.68 21.81
N SER A 63 27.25 12.44 20.80
CA SER A 63 28.68 12.14 21.03
C SER A 63 29.55 13.39 21.12
N LYS A 64 29.07 14.53 20.60
CA LYS A 64 29.70 15.84 20.80
C LYS A 64 28.71 16.98 20.51
N GLU A 65 28.60 17.93 21.44
CA GLU A 65 28.03 19.25 21.13
C GLU A 65 29.04 20.04 20.28
N LEU A 66 28.51 20.82 19.34
CA LEU A 66 29.29 21.68 18.46
C LEU A 66 29.04 23.13 18.82
N ASP A 67 30.06 23.95 18.68
CA ASP A 67 30.00 25.39 18.88
C ASP A 67 29.08 26.03 17.82
N PRO A 68 27.94 26.67 18.21
CA PRO A 68 27.00 27.25 17.27
C PRO A 68 27.59 28.41 16.46
N GLU A 69 28.59 29.13 16.98
CA GLU A 69 29.23 30.26 16.29
C GLU A 69 29.87 29.84 14.95
N GLN A 70 30.25 28.56 14.82
CA GLN A 70 30.81 27.98 13.58
C GLN A 70 29.78 27.85 12.44
N PHE A 71 28.49 28.04 12.73
CA PHE A 71 27.38 27.85 11.81
C PHE A 71 26.49 29.10 11.66
N GLU A 72 27.03 30.29 11.95
CA GLU A 72 26.35 31.58 11.74
C GLU A 72 26.66 32.20 10.37
N GLY A 73 25.81 33.13 9.92
CA GLY A 73 26.01 33.85 8.66
C GLY A 73 25.04 35.00 8.44
N GLU A 74 25.20 35.74 7.34
CA GLU A 74 24.32 36.89 7.07
C GLU A 74 22.85 36.47 6.90
N GLY A 75 22.00 36.95 7.83
CA GLY A 75 20.55 36.72 7.81
C GLY A 75 20.06 35.47 8.55
N PHE A 76 20.92 34.75 9.27
CA PHE A 76 20.53 33.61 10.12
C PHE A 76 21.50 33.36 11.29
N SER A 77 21.00 32.72 12.35
CA SER A 77 21.81 32.27 13.50
C SER A 77 21.63 30.77 13.72
N CYS A 78 22.67 30.12 14.26
CA CYS A 78 22.58 28.74 14.75
C CYS A 78 22.33 28.78 16.26
N LEU A 79 21.26 28.12 16.72
CA LEU A 79 20.90 28.08 18.14
C LEU A 79 21.56 26.91 18.88
N ALA A 80 21.81 25.81 18.16
CA ALA A 80 22.46 24.60 18.66
C ALA A 80 22.94 23.74 17.49
N ALA A 81 24.12 23.13 17.62
CA ALA A 81 24.64 22.16 16.67
C ALA A 81 25.22 20.94 17.40
N ALA A 82 25.07 19.76 16.81
CA ALA A 82 25.51 18.49 17.39
C ALA A 82 25.89 17.48 16.31
N GLN A 83 26.78 16.56 16.67
CA GLN A 83 27.11 15.39 15.84
C GLN A 83 26.92 14.08 16.59
N ALA A 84 26.65 13.01 15.83
CA ALA A 84 26.50 11.65 16.35
C ALA A 84 27.11 10.60 15.40
N GLU A 85 27.68 9.55 16.00
CA GLU A 85 28.32 8.43 15.28
C GLU A 85 27.50 7.15 15.42
N ALA A 86 27.03 6.59 14.30
CA ALA A 86 26.31 5.32 14.29
C ALA A 86 27.25 4.14 13.95
N GLY A 87 28.07 3.73 14.92
CA GLY A 87 29.13 2.72 14.73
C GLY A 87 28.68 1.37 14.12
N ARG A 88 27.41 0.99 14.26
CA ARG A 88 26.84 -0.24 13.67
C ARG A 88 26.47 -0.13 12.19
N PHE A 89 26.27 1.09 11.68
CA PHE A 89 25.78 1.36 10.32
C PHE A 89 26.75 2.18 9.47
N LYS A 90 27.93 2.53 9.99
CA LYS A 90 28.92 3.37 9.28
C LYS A 90 28.29 4.67 8.75
N ALA A 91 27.62 5.38 9.64
CA ALA A 91 26.97 6.64 9.31
C ALA A 91 27.40 7.76 10.25
N PHE A 92 27.66 8.93 9.66
CA PHE A 92 27.83 10.21 10.34
C PHE A 92 26.50 10.94 10.35
N ARG A 93 26.16 11.62 11.44
CA ARG A 93 24.95 12.44 11.53
C ARG A 93 25.28 13.81 12.11
N PHE A 94 24.87 14.85 11.39
CA PHE A 94 24.88 16.25 11.83
C PHE A 94 23.45 16.69 12.11
N ILE A 95 23.24 17.43 13.20
CA ILE A 95 21.97 18.05 13.55
C ILE A 95 22.26 19.52 13.90
N GLY A 96 21.57 20.45 13.24
CA GLY A 96 21.68 21.89 13.51
C GLY A 96 20.31 22.55 13.60
N GLN A 97 20.11 23.38 14.63
CA GLN A 97 18.92 24.19 14.84
C GLN A 97 19.22 25.64 14.43
N PHE A 98 18.42 26.19 13.53
CA PHE A 98 18.65 27.48 12.88
C PHE A 98 17.45 28.40 13.03
N LEU A 99 17.71 29.71 13.08
CA LEU A 99 16.72 30.78 13.11
C LEU A 99 17.02 31.78 11.98
N LEU A 100 16.03 32.04 11.10
CA LEU A 100 16.15 33.11 10.10
C LEU A 100 15.90 34.48 10.75
N SER A 101 16.83 35.41 10.58
CA SER A 101 16.77 36.77 11.12
C SER A 101 16.79 37.81 10.01
N LEU A 102 15.62 38.10 9.44
CA LEU A 102 15.47 38.98 8.26
C LEU A 102 15.42 40.48 8.63
N SER A 103 16.46 41.00 9.29
CA SER A 103 16.58 42.42 9.59
C SER A 103 17.15 43.22 8.40
N LEU A 104 16.27 43.89 7.65
CA LEU A 104 16.59 44.97 6.69
C LEU A 104 17.54 44.64 5.50
N THR A 105 17.94 43.39 5.30
CA THR A 105 18.79 42.97 4.17
C THR A 105 18.01 42.84 2.85
N ARG A 106 18.61 43.28 1.73
CA ARG A 106 18.05 43.16 0.36
C ARG A 106 18.18 41.75 -0.28
N VAL A 107 18.44 40.73 0.53
CA VAL A 107 18.74 39.35 0.08
C VAL A 107 17.46 38.52 0.04
N PHE A 108 17.30 37.69 -0.99
CA PHE A 108 16.12 36.82 -1.10
C PHE A 108 16.20 35.65 -0.11
N PRO A 109 15.13 35.30 0.63
CA PRO A 109 15.18 34.22 1.63
C PRO A 109 15.58 32.84 1.08
N GLU A 110 15.34 32.57 -0.21
CA GLU A 110 15.80 31.36 -0.90
C GLU A 110 17.33 31.27 -0.99
N GLU A 111 18.02 32.41 -1.10
CA GLU A 111 19.48 32.51 -1.15
C GLU A 111 20.10 32.29 0.24
N ILE A 112 19.45 32.78 1.30
CA ILE A 112 19.83 32.50 2.69
C ILE A 112 19.68 31.00 2.99
N LEU A 113 18.54 30.39 2.62
CA LEU A 113 18.33 28.95 2.80
C LEU A 113 19.31 28.10 1.98
N ARG A 114 19.64 28.53 0.76
CA ARG A 114 20.68 27.92 -0.08
C ARG A 114 22.03 27.88 0.64
N ASN A 115 22.42 28.96 1.30
CA ASN A 115 23.68 29.05 2.04
C ASN A 115 23.66 28.11 3.26
N ILE A 116 22.59 28.12 4.06
CA ILE A 116 22.44 27.21 5.21
C ILE A 116 22.52 25.74 4.77
N PHE A 117 21.81 25.37 3.70
CA PHE A 117 21.81 23.99 3.20
C PHE A 117 23.19 23.57 2.67
N ASN A 118 23.86 24.43 1.89
CA ASN A 118 25.24 24.18 1.42
C ASN A 118 26.20 23.95 2.59
N MET A 119 26.17 24.84 3.59
CA MET A 119 27.02 24.76 4.79
C MET A 119 26.81 23.44 5.55
N CYS A 120 25.56 23.08 5.82
CA CYS A 120 25.23 21.83 6.54
C CYS A 120 25.64 20.58 5.74
N LEU A 121 25.44 20.57 4.41
CA LEU A 121 25.82 19.44 3.55
C LEU A 121 27.34 19.27 3.45
N ASN A 122 28.09 20.37 3.35
CA ASN A 122 29.55 20.35 3.35
C ASN A 122 30.10 19.82 4.68
N TYR A 123 29.61 20.35 5.80
CA TYR A 123 29.97 19.85 7.13
C TYR A 123 29.66 18.35 7.29
N ALA A 124 28.51 17.89 6.79
CA ALA A 124 28.16 16.47 6.82
C ALA A 124 29.04 15.58 5.92
N ALA A 125 29.60 16.13 4.84
CA ALA A 125 30.57 15.42 3.99
C ALA A 125 31.95 15.36 4.65
N GLU A 126 32.46 16.49 5.15
CA GLU A 126 33.75 16.59 5.83
C GLU A 126 33.78 15.76 7.13
N GLY A 127 32.70 15.81 7.91
CA GLY A 127 32.51 14.96 9.09
C GLY A 127 32.56 13.47 8.74
N ALA A 128 31.88 13.04 7.68
CA ALA A 128 31.95 11.66 7.21
C ALA A 128 33.35 11.26 6.72
N GLU A 129 34.04 12.13 5.97
CA GLU A 129 35.42 11.88 5.50
C GLU A 129 36.42 11.79 6.65
N SER A 130 36.28 12.63 7.69
CA SER A 130 37.11 12.58 8.91
C SER A 130 37.03 11.22 9.62
N MET A 131 35.83 10.61 9.59
CA MET A 131 35.56 9.26 10.13
C MET A 131 35.93 8.13 9.16
N LYS A 132 36.60 8.46 8.04
CA LYS A 132 37.01 7.52 6.98
C LYS A 132 35.81 6.79 6.33
N LEU A 133 34.62 7.39 6.40
CA LEU A 133 33.41 6.90 5.72
C LEU A 133 33.43 7.39 4.28
N THR A 134 33.43 6.47 3.30
CA THR A 134 33.19 6.87 1.90
C THR A 134 31.69 6.99 1.64
N ALA A 135 31.08 7.99 2.28
CA ALA A 135 29.66 8.29 2.18
C ALA A 135 29.25 8.46 0.72
N ASP A 136 28.33 7.61 0.28
CA ASP A 136 27.76 7.66 -1.06
C ASP A 136 26.23 7.71 -1.04
N HIS A 137 25.66 8.03 0.12
CA HIS A 137 24.28 8.43 0.30
C HIS A 137 24.19 9.48 1.42
N PHE A 138 23.45 10.55 1.16
CA PHE A 138 23.13 11.59 2.15
C PHE A 138 21.61 11.66 2.28
N VAL A 139 21.12 11.68 3.51
CA VAL A 139 19.71 11.83 3.85
C VAL A 139 19.57 13.18 4.51
N PHE A 140 18.97 14.14 3.82
CA PHE A 140 18.65 15.46 4.33
C PHE A 140 17.22 15.45 4.88
N LEU A 141 17.05 15.87 6.12
CA LEU A 141 15.77 16.02 6.80
C LEU A 141 15.67 17.48 7.31
N LEU A 142 14.59 18.17 6.97
CA LEU A 142 14.29 19.50 7.50
C LEU A 142 12.94 19.49 8.21
N THR A 143 12.94 19.98 9.45
CA THR A 143 11.77 19.97 10.35
C THR A 143 11.53 21.36 10.91
N SER A 144 10.27 21.75 11.07
CA SER A 144 9.88 23.04 11.66
C SER A 144 8.46 22.91 12.21
N LYS A 145 8.12 23.70 13.23
CA LYS A 145 6.78 23.71 13.82
C LYS A 145 5.65 24.09 12.83
N HIS A 146 5.99 24.77 11.74
CA HIS A 146 5.05 25.18 10.70
C HIS A 146 4.88 24.15 9.57
N LEU A 147 5.77 23.16 9.47
CA LEU A 147 5.66 22.06 8.52
C LEU A 147 4.74 20.98 9.09
N ASP A 148 3.69 20.63 8.33
CA ASP A 148 2.77 19.55 8.73
C ASP A 148 3.42 18.15 8.66
N TYR A 149 4.55 18.03 7.95
CA TYR A 149 5.43 16.86 7.88
C TYR A 149 6.86 17.29 7.52
N GLU A 150 7.84 16.52 7.95
CA GLU A 150 9.27 16.75 7.70
C GLU A 150 9.61 16.64 6.21
N ILE A 151 10.52 17.49 5.73
CA ILE A 151 11.01 17.47 4.35
C ILE A 151 12.23 16.54 4.31
N ALA A 152 12.01 15.31 3.85
CA ALA A 152 13.04 14.29 3.69
C ALA A 152 13.46 14.13 2.22
N ILE A 153 14.78 14.11 1.96
CA ILE A 153 15.38 14.05 0.62
C ILE A 153 16.61 13.14 0.65
N HIS A 154 16.66 12.19 -0.29
CA HIS A 154 17.77 11.27 -0.42
C HIS A 154 18.65 11.63 -1.62
N LEU A 155 19.93 11.84 -1.37
CA LEU A 155 20.94 12.22 -2.35
C LEU A 155 21.97 11.09 -2.49
N LYS A 156 22.01 10.42 -3.65
CA LYS A 156 22.97 9.33 -3.95
C LYS A 156 24.42 9.83 -4.15
N LYS A 157 24.63 11.14 -4.16
CA LYS A 157 25.88 11.89 -3.96
C LYS A 157 25.52 13.35 -3.69
N LEU A 158 26.41 14.10 -3.06
CA LEU A 158 26.41 15.55 -3.22
C LEU A 158 26.90 15.87 -4.64
N ASP A 159 26.05 16.53 -5.41
CA ASP A 159 26.36 17.13 -6.71
C ASP A 159 25.98 18.62 -6.64
N HIS A 160 26.40 19.41 -7.63
CA HIS A 160 26.13 20.86 -7.67
C HIS A 160 24.63 21.22 -7.71
N THR A 161 23.73 20.24 -7.90
CA THR A 161 22.28 20.43 -7.89
C THR A 161 21.61 19.92 -6.60
N ALA A 162 22.39 19.42 -5.62
CA ALA A 162 21.87 18.89 -4.36
C ALA A 162 20.99 19.91 -3.63
N THR A 163 21.49 21.15 -3.53
CA THR A 163 20.79 22.25 -2.85
C THR A 163 19.59 22.76 -3.64
N ASP A 164 19.65 22.78 -4.98
CA ASP A 164 18.48 23.08 -5.82
C ASP A 164 17.37 22.03 -5.69
N LYS A 165 17.73 20.74 -5.58
CA LYS A 165 16.75 19.66 -5.29
C LYS A 165 16.10 19.86 -3.92
N ILE A 166 16.85 20.35 -2.93
CA ILE A 166 16.31 20.66 -1.59
C ILE A 166 15.38 21.87 -1.62
N LEU A 167 15.81 22.98 -2.23
CA LEU A 167 15.01 24.20 -2.37
C LEU A 167 13.73 23.97 -3.18
N SER A 168 13.82 23.35 -4.35
CA SER A 168 12.65 23.00 -5.16
C SER A 168 11.66 22.11 -4.38
N ARG A 169 12.16 21.17 -3.57
CA ARG A 169 11.29 20.33 -2.73
C ARG A 169 10.67 21.11 -1.57
N PHE A 170 11.40 22.04 -0.97
CA PHE A 170 10.91 22.98 0.04
C PHE A 170 9.81 23.87 -0.54
N GLU A 171 10.06 24.51 -1.68
CA GLU A 171 9.08 25.29 -2.45
C GLU A 171 7.84 24.46 -2.80
N MET A 172 7.97 23.22 -3.27
CA MET A 172 6.81 22.37 -3.53
C MET A 172 5.94 22.13 -2.28
N VAL A 173 6.57 22.00 -1.10
CA VAL A 173 5.85 21.78 0.16
C VAL A 173 5.21 23.08 0.65
N ASP A 174 5.92 24.20 0.60
CA ASP A 174 5.40 25.53 0.89
C ASP A 174 4.23 25.91 -0.04
N GLN A 175 4.40 25.70 -1.35
CA GLN A 175 3.34 25.91 -2.34
C GLN A 175 2.15 24.95 -2.19
N SER A 176 2.35 23.73 -1.67
CA SER A 176 1.23 22.83 -1.36
C SER A 176 0.36 23.35 -0.20
N ASN A 177 0.90 24.25 0.63
CA ASN A 177 0.22 24.89 1.74
C ASN A 177 -0.53 26.19 1.37
N LYS A 178 -0.65 26.54 0.07
CA LYS A 178 -1.33 27.73 -0.52
C LYS A 178 -2.80 27.98 -0.11
N SER A 179 -3.34 27.27 0.88
CA SER A 179 -4.66 27.53 1.48
C SER A 179 -4.62 28.41 2.74
N LYS A 180 -3.44 28.77 3.27
CA LYS A 180 -3.34 29.54 4.53
C LYS A 180 -2.19 30.54 4.55
N GLU A 181 -2.50 31.72 5.07
CA GLU A 181 -1.55 32.65 5.71
C GLU A 181 -0.98 31.99 6.97
N ARG A 182 -0.03 31.06 6.80
CA ARG A 182 0.84 30.59 7.88
C ARG A 182 2.20 31.27 7.72
N PRO A 183 2.92 31.58 8.81
CA PRO A 183 4.30 32.01 8.71
C PRO A 183 5.12 31.00 7.92
N SER A 184 5.96 31.52 7.04
CA SER A 184 7.14 30.80 6.54
C SER A 184 8.06 30.44 7.72
N ILE A 185 9.16 29.72 7.51
CA ILE A 185 10.18 29.43 8.55
C ILE A 185 11.00 30.66 8.98
N ARG A 186 10.42 31.85 8.85
CA ARG A 186 10.96 33.15 9.26
C ARG A 186 10.66 33.36 10.74
N ASP A 187 11.62 33.94 11.45
CA ASP A 187 11.47 34.36 12.86
C ASP A 187 11.16 33.20 13.84
N GLU A 188 11.30 31.95 13.39
CA GLU A 188 10.98 30.74 14.15
C GLU A 188 12.01 29.62 13.88
N PRO A 189 12.45 28.87 14.91
CA PRO A 189 13.51 27.90 14.72
C PRO A 189 13.07 26.68 13.92
N PHE A 190 13.96 26.21 13.07
CA PHE A 190 13.85 24.98 12.29
C PHE A 190 15.10 24.12 12.47
N VAL A 191 14.98 22.81 12.30
CA VAL A 191 16.08 21.86 12.49
C VAL A 191 16.41 21.18 11.17
N ILE A 192 17.69 21.16 10.83
CA ILE A 192 18.29 20.37 9.76
C ILE A 192 18.98 19.17 10.40
N ASP A 193 18.73 17.98 9.86
CA ASP A 193 19.35 16.72 10.25
C ASP A 193 19.85 16.02 8.98
N ILE A 194 21.16 15.78 8.91
CA ILE A 194 21.82 15.19 7.75
C ILE A 194 22.54 13.93 8.18
N THR A 195 22.09 12.79 7.66
CA THR A 195 22.74 11.50 7.86
C THR A 195 23.50 11.08 6.61
N ALA A 196 24.84 11.01 6.69
CA ALA A 196 25.74 10.56 5.64
C ALA A 196 26.08 9.07 5.85
N ILE A 197 25.89 8.23 4.83
CA ILE A 197 25.92 6.76 4.94
C ILE A 197 26.87 6.18 3.87
N GLU A 198 27.79 5.30 4.28
CA GLU A 198 28.61 4.49 3.36
C GLU A 198 27.87 3.21 2.96
N SER A 199 27.23 3.14 1.78
CA SER A 199 26.55 1.89 1.35
C SER A 199 27.51 0.72 1.13
N LYS A 200 28.79 1.01 0.88
CA LYS A 200 29.82 0.00 0.60
C LYS A 200 30.50 -0.45 1.89
N GLY A 201 30.13 -1.64 2.37
CA GLY A 201 30.98 -2.39 3.30
C GLY A 201 32.45 -2.42 2.82
N ALA A 202 33.38 -2.43 3.77
CA ALA A 202 34.79 -2.05 3.56
C ALA A 202 35.39 -2.56 2.24
N LYS A 203 35.93 -1.64 1.42
CA LYS A 203 36.63 -1.99 0.18
C LYS A 203 37.86 -2.84 0.53
N PRO A 204 38.02 -4.07 0.01
CA PRO A 204 39.32 -4.75 0.07
C PRO A 204 40.36 -3.88 -0.65
N LYS A 205 41.61 -3.87 -0.14
CA LYS A 205 42.70 -3.04 -0.68
C LYS A 205 42.88 -3.32 -2.17
N LYS A 206 43.00 -2.26 -2.98
CA LYS A 206 43.20 -2.36 -4.43
C LYS A 206 44.56 -3.00 -4.74
N ALA A 207 44.58 -4.28 -5.12
CA ALA A 207 45.59 -4.83 -6.01
C ALA A 207 45.00 -4.91 -7.42
N GLY A 208 45.78 -4.54 -8.45
CA GLY A 208 45.58 -4.79 -9.89
C GLY A 208 44.15 -4.79 -10.47
N LYS A 209 43.84 -3.81 -11.35
CA LYS A 209 42.63 -3.72 -12.20
C LYS A 209 41.92 -5.08 -12.47
N GLY A 210 40.86 -5.37 -11.70
CA GLY A 210 40.04 -6.58 -11.83
C GLY A 210 38.54 -6.28 -11.76
N ARG A 211 37.74 -7.06 -12.49
CA ARG A 211 36.27 -6.92 -12.60
C ARG A 211 35.61 -7.39 -11.28
N ARG A 212 34.56 -6.70 -10.80
CA ARG A 212 33.92 -7.05 -9.50
C ARG A 212 33.24 -8.41 -9.55
N ASP A 213 33.50 -9.26 -8.55
CA ASP A 213 32.74 -10.48 -8.33
C ASP A 213 31.54 -10.32 -7.39
N LEU A 214 30.46 -10.98 -7.78
CA LEU A 214 29.20 -11.10 -7.07
C LEU A 214 29.11 -12.54 -6.57
N ASN A 215 29.21 -12.74 -5.26
CA ASN A 215 28.95 -14.05 -4.65
C ASN A 215 27.46 -14.36 -4.75
N VAL A 216 27.11 -15.25 -5.68
CA VAL A 216 25.78 -15.84 -5.80
C VAL A 216 25.88 -17.26 -5.24
N ILE A 217 25.18 -17.54 -4.14
CA ILE A 217 25.14 -18.89 -3.55
C ILE A 217 24.11 -19.73 -4.33
N TYR A 218 24.59 -20.67 -5.15
CA TYR A 218 23.73 -21.60 -5.89
C TYR A 218 23.44 -22.84 -5.04
N ARG A 219 22.16 -23.13 -4.78
CA ARG A 219 21.75 -24.43 -4.24
C ARG A 219 21.55 -25.43 -5.39
N ILE A 220 22.53 -26.29 -5.59
CA ILE A 220 22.37 -27.48 -6.42
C ILE A 220 21.38 -28.41 -5.72
N ALA A 221 20.40 -28.95 -6.46
CA ALA A 221 19.37 -29.79 -5.87
C ALA A 221 19.96 -31.13 -5.39
N GLU A 222 19.54 -31.56 -4.21
CA GLU A 222 19.96 -32.81 -3.59
C GLU A 222 19.64 -34.00 -4.53
N GLY A 223 20.67 -34.77 -4.91
CA GLY A 223 20.56 -35.86 -5.88
C GLY A 223 20.78 -35.51 -7.38
N ALA A 224 21.25 -34.29 -7.69
CA ALA A 224 21.58 -33.87 -9.07
C ALA A 224 22.96 -34.35 -9.58
N THR A 225 23.85 -34.79 -8.68
CA THR A 225 25.12 -35.47 -9.00
C THR A 225 24.99 -36.99 -8.81
N TYR A 226 25.92 -37.77 -9.35
CA TYR A 226 26.21 -39.11 -8.81
C TYR A 226 27.39 -38.97 -7.86
N GLY A 227 27.15 -38.92 -6.54
CA GLY A 227 28.22 -38.91 -5.56
C GLY A 227 29.14 -40.13 -5.72
N LEU A 228 30.36 -39.92 -6.22
CA LEU A 228 31.35 -40.97 -6.39
C LEU A 228 32.17 -41.09 -5.10
N GLN A 229 32.02 -42.21 -4.39
CA GLN A 229 32.81 -42.49 -3.18
C GLN A 229 34.13 -43.17 -3.53
N ASN A 230 35.01 -42.49 -4.28
CA ASN A 230 36.37 -42.97 -4.51
C ASN A 230 37.31 -42.49 -3.39
N THR A 231 38.19 -43.39 -2.95
CA THR A 231 39.21 -43.14 -1.90
C THR A 231 40.58 -42.76 -2.46
N ASP A 232 40.66 -42.53 -3.78
CA ASP A 232 41.86 -42.13 -4.51
C ASP A 232 41.75 -40.68 -5.04
N ASN A 233 42.89 -40.08 -5.39
CA ASN A 233 42.93 -38.69 -5.88
C ASN A 233 42.41 -38.57 -7.34
N LEU A 234 42.01 -39.66 -7.98
CA LEU A 234 41.65 -39.74 -9.40
C LEU A 234 40.18 -39.36 -9.70
N CYS A 235 39.52 -38.63 -8.78
CA CYS A 235 38.09 -38.29 -8.88
C CYS A 235 37.72 -37.59 -10.21
N LEU A 236 38.59 -36.70 -10.71
CA LEU A 236 38.41 -36.02 -12.00
C LEU A 236 38.23 -37.00 -13.18
N PHE A 237 39.12 -37.98 -13.28
CA PHE A 237 39.14 -38.97 -14.35
C PHE A 237 38.00 -39.98 -14.20
N ARG A 238 37.72 -40.39 -12.95
CA ARG A 238 36.56 -41.23 -12.62
C ARG A 238 35.25 -40.57 -13.02
N ALA A 239 35.05 -39.28 -12.73
CA ALA A 239 33.83 -38.55 -13.06
C ALA A 239 33.57 -38.52 -14.58
N PHE A 240 34.60 -38.20 -15.39
CA PHE A 240 34.44 -38.19 -16.86
C PHE A 240 34.27 -39.57 -17.48
N GLU A 241 35.03 -40.57 -17.03
CA GLU A 241 34.96 -41.93 -17.59
C GLU A 241 33.64 -42.63 -17.22
N PHE A 242 33.13 -42.38 -16.00
CA PHE A 242 31.80 -42.80 -15.57
C PHE A 242 30.69 -42.15 -16.41
N LEU A 243 30.81 -40.85 -16.72
CA LEU A 243 29.87 -40.17 -17.62
C LEU A 243 29.99 -40.67 -19.06
N ARG A 244 31.18 -41.00 -19.56
CA ARG A 244 31.35 -41.61 -20.89
C ARG A 244 30.66 -42.98 -20.96
N MET A 245 30.87 -43.83 -19.96
CA MET A 245 30.25 -45.16 -19.90
C MET A 245 28.71 -45.11 -19.83
N LYS A 246 28.11 -44.04 -19.29
CA LYS A 246 26.66 -43.81 -19.30
C LYS A 246 26.06 -43.80 -20.72
N PHE A 247 26.81 -43.30 -21.70
CA PHE A 247 26.37 -43.15 -23.09
C PHE A 247 26.91 -44.26 -24.02
N VAL A 248 28.05 -44.89 -23.67
CA VAL A 248 28.65 -45.98 -24.45
C VAL A 248 28.05 -47.36 -24.11
N LEU A 249 27.59 -47.58 -22.87
CA LEU A 249 27.04 -48.87 -22.43
C LEU A 249 25.51 -48.89 -22.42
N PRO A 250 24.85 -49.99 -22.83
CA PRO A 250 23.42 -50.20 -22.60
C PRO A 250 23.06 -50.06 -21.11
N GLN A 251 21.87 -49.53 -20.81
CA GLN A 251 21.43 -49.15 -19.46
C GLN A 251 21.61 -50.24 -18.39
N GLN A 252 21.41 -51.52 -18.75
CA GLN A 252 21.63 -52.67 -17.86
C GLN A 252 23.13 -52.83 -17.51
N ARG A 253 24.02 -52.85 -18.53
CA ARG A 253 25.47 -52.93 -18.34
C ARG A 253 26.07 -51.69 -17.68
N PHE A 254 25.50 -50.51 -17.91
CA PHE A 254 25.90 -49.32 -17.15
C PHE A 254 25.52 -49.44 -15.66
N SER A 255 24.38 -50.06 -15.35
CA SER A 255 23.95 -50.29 -13.96
C SER A 255 24.82 -51.31 -13.22
N GLU A 256 25.37 -52.30 -13.95
CA GLU A 256 26.43 -53.20 -13.46
C GLU A 256 27.73 -52.41 -13.23
N TYR A 257 28.19 -51.66 -14.24
CA TYR A 257 29.43 -50.86 -14.18
C TYR A 257 29.48 -49.88 -13.00
N LYS A 258 28.33 -49.29 -12.61
CA LYS A 258 28.21 -48.45 -11.41
C LYS A 258 28.66 -49.10 -10.11
N ARG A 259 28.57 -50.44 -10.02
CA ARG A 259 28.87 -51.23 -8.82
C ARG A 259 30.23 -51.94 -8.88
N ASP A 260 30.95 -51.78 -9.99
CA ASP A 260 32.22 -52.44 -10.27
C ASP A 260 33.37 -51.41 -10.24
N GLU A 261 33.80 -51.05 -9.02
CA GLU A 261 34.85 -50.06 -8.78
C GLU A 261 36.20 -50.47 -9.39
N LYS A 262 36.47 -51.78 -9.46
CA LYS A 262 37.68 -52.33 -10.07
C LYS A 262 37.72 -52.02 -11.57
N ARG A 263 36.63 -52.30 -12.28
CA ARG A 263 36.51 -51.99 -13.71
C ARG A 263 36.43 -50.49 -14.01
N GLN A 264 35.93 -49.69 -13.07
CA GLN A 264 36.06 -48.23 -13.13
C GLN A 264 37.53 -47.80 -13.05
N LEU A 265 38.30 -48.34 -12.10
CA LEU A 265 39.72 -48.05 -11.94
C LEU A 265 40.55 -48.52 -13.15
N GLU A 266 40.29 -49.73 -13.67
CA GLU A 266 40.97 -50.26 -14.86
C GLU A 266 40.78 -49.35 -16.09
N ASN A 267 39.56 -48.83 -16.31
CA ASN A 267 39.29 -47.86 -17.37
C ASN A 267 40.01 -46.51 -17.14
N VAL A 268 40.04 -46.01 -15.90
CA VAL A 268 40.76 -44.77 -15.56
C VAL A 268 42.27 -44.94 -15.72
N GLN A 269 42.85 -46.06 -15.31
CA GLN A 269 44.25 -46.37 -15.55
C GLN A 269 44.59 -46.52 -17.04
N ALA A 270 43.64 -46.93 -17.89
CA ALA A 270 43.81 -46.92 -19.34
C ALA A 270 43.77 -45.48 -19.90
N LEU A 271 42.84 -44.64 -19.44
CA LEU A 271 42.75 -43.22 -19.76
C LEU A 271 44.03 -42.46 -19.36
N CYS A 272 44.48 -42.59 -18.12
CA CYS A 272 45.69 -41.92 -17.60
C CYS A 272 46.94 -42.32 -18.39
N ARG A 273 47.13 -43.62 -18.66
CA ARG A 273 48.25 -44.09 -19.52
C ARG A 273 48.17 -43.55 -20.94
N ALA A 274 46.98 -43.51 -21.55
CA ALA A 274 46.81 -43.00 -22.92
C ALA A 274 46.97 -41.48 -23.03
N CYS A 275 46.70 -40.73 -21.96
CA CYS A 275 46.86 -39.28 -21.87
C CYS A 275 48.22 -38.84 -21.26
N ASN A 276 49.11 -39.79 -20.99
CA ASN A 276 50.40 -39.60 -20.31
C ASN A 276 50.26 -38.76 -19.01
N ILE A 277 49.43 -39.27 -18.10
CA ILE A 277 49.12 -38.68 -16.79
C ILE A 277 49.81 -39.54 -15.72
N ASP A 278 50.66 -38.88 -14.92
CA ASP A 278 51.23 -39.46 -13.71
C ASP A 278 50.10 -39.70 -12.69
N MET A 279 49.97 -40.92 -12.17
CA MET A 279 48.86 -41.31 -11.28
C MET A 279 49.19 -41.15 -9.79
N ASP A 280 50.46 -40.87 -9.45
CA ASP A 280 50.92 -40.75 -8.06
C ASP A 280 50.82 -39.30 -7.53
N LEU A 281 50.31 -38.36 -8.34
CA LEU A 281 50.13 -36.96 -7.92
C LEU A 281 49.00 -36.81 -6.87
N PRO A 282 49.16 -35.87 -5.91
CA PRO A 282 48.19 -35.66 -4.84
C PRO A 282 46.88 -35.01 -5.32
N PHE A 283 46.89 -34.29 -6.44
CA PHE A 283 45.73 -33.58 -6.96
C PHE A 283 45.81 -33.39 -8.49
N TYR A 284 44.67 -33.28 -9.16
CA TYR A 284 44.58 -33.10 -10.62
C TYR A 284 43.66 -31.94 -10.98
N CYS A 285 44.19 -30.94 -11.69
CA CYS A 285 43.41 -29.80 -12.17
C CYS A 285 42.89 -30.04 -13.59
N ILE A 286 41.60 -29.81 -13.82
CA ILE A 286 40.99 -29.92 -15.16
C ILE A 286 41.64 -29.01 -16.21
N VAL A 287 42.23 -27.88 -15.81
CA VAL A 287 42.90 -26.94 -16.72
C VAL A 287 44.14 -27.57 -17.37
N GLU A 288 44.83 -28.49 -16.68
CA GLU A 288 46.05 -29.14 -17.17
C GLU A 288 45.77 -30.39 -18.02
N TYR A 289 44.74 -31.16 -17.63
CA TYR A 289 44.48 -32.48 -18.20
C TYR A 289 43.29 -32.52 -19.18
N GLY A 290 42.41 -31.52 -19.16
CA GLY A 290 41.15 -31.52 -19.91
C GLY A 290 41.31 -31.69 -21.43
N ASP A 291 42.27 -31.01 -22.04
CA ASP A 291 42.50 -31.11 -23.48
C ASP A 291 43.03 -32.51 -23.87
N ARG A 292 43.85 -33.14 -23.01
CA ARG A 292 44.34 -34.52 -23.23
C ARG A 292 43.19 -35.54 -23.18
N ILE A 293 42.27 -35.37 -22.22
CA ILE A 293 41.05 -36.19 -22.11
C ILE A 293 40.14 -35.97 -23.33
N GLN A 294 39.95 -34.72 -23.77
CA GLN A 294 39.14 -34.42 -24.96
C GLN A 294 39.74 -35.06 -26.22
N GLU A 295 41.05 -34.98 -26.41
CA GLU A 295 41.73 -35.55 -27.58
C GLU A 295 41.61 -37.08 -27.59
N TYR A 296 41.80 -37.72 -26.42
CA TYR A 296 41.62 -39.17 -26.28
C TYR A 296 40.18 -39.61 -26.55
N TYR A 297 39.18 -38.90 -26.03
CA TYR A 297 37.77 -39.19 -26.31
C TYR A 297 37.40 -38.91 -27.77
N GLN A 298 37.97 -37.89 -28.40
CA GLN A 298 37.81 -37.62 -29.83
C GLN A 298 38.44 -38.74 -30.69
N ARG A 299 39.52 -39.36 -30.23
CA ARG A 299 40.18 -40.50 -30.91
C ARG A 299 39.38 -41.80 -30.76
N LEU A 300 38.69 -42.00 -29.64
CA LEU A 300 37.83 -43.17 -29.40
C LEU A 300 36.43 -43.04 -30.04
N HIS A 301 35.81 -41.86 -29.95
CA HIS A 301 34.44 -41.58 -30.39
C HIS A 301 34.37 -40.19 -31.04
N PRO A 302 34.81 -40.05 -32.31
CA PRO A 302 34.91 -38.76 -32.98
C PRO A 302 33.58 -37.99 -33.01
N GLY A 303 33.55 -36.78 -32.46
CA GLY A 303 32.36 -35.92 -32.44
C GLY A 303 31.27 -36.34 -31.45
N LEU A 304 31.48 -37.35 -30.60
CA LEU A 304 30.42 -37.82 -29.70
C LEU A 304 30.35 -37.03 -28.39
N PHE A 305 31.50 -36.67 -27.79
CA PHE A 305 31.58 -36.12 -26.43
C PHE A 305 32.23 -34.74 -26.34
N TRP A 306 31.58 -33.84 -25.59
CA TRP A 306 32.07 -32.51 -25.25
C TRP A 306 32.19 -32.35 -23.73
N LEU A 307 33.33 -31.86 -23.24
CA LEU A 307 33.69 -31.85 -21.82
C LEU A 307 33.48 -30.46 -21.20
N TYR A 308 32.80 -30.43 -20.05
CA TYR A 308 32.57 -29.23 -19.26
C TYR A 308 32.85 -29.48 -17.78
N CYS A 309 33.55 -28.56 -17.14
CA CYS A 309 33.77 -28.54 -15.70
C CYS A 309 33.28 -27.22 -15.09
N PHE A 310 32.60 -27.33 -13.94
CA PHE A 310 32.05 -26.21 -13.19
C PHE A 310 32.63 -26.20 -11.78
N GLU A 311 32.78 -25.03 -11.18
CA GLU A 311 33.19 -24.86 -9.78
C GLU A 311 32.04 -24.24 -8.97
N THR A 312 31.93 -24.66 -7.71
CA THR A 312 30.90 -24.14 -6.78
C THR A 312 31.08 -22.65 -6.44
N SER A 313 32.30 -22.13 -6.54
CA SER A 313 32.65 -20.71 -6.39
C SER A 313 32.34 -19.86 -7.64
N GLY A 314 32.18 -20.49 -8.81
CA GLY A 314 31.87 -19.81 -10.07
C GLY A 314 30.39 -19.45 -10.22
N ARG A 315 30.07 -18.41 -11.01
CA ARG A 315 28.69 -17.98 -11.33
C ARG A 315 27.94 -18.94 -12.28
N MET A 316 28.08 -20.25 -12.09
CA MET A 316 27.64 -21.30 -13.02
C MET A 316 28.14 -21.08 -14.47
N LYS A 317 29.29 -20.45 -14.62
CA LYS A 317 30.09 -20.50 -15.85
C LYS A 317 31.03 -21.71 -15.72
N PRO A 318 31.25 -22.52 -16.78
CA PRO A 318 32.26 -23.57 -16.70
C PRO A 318 33.63 -22.92 -16.46
N SER A 319 34.33 -23.40 -15.43
CA SER A 319 35.71 -22.98 -15.14
C SER A 319 36.66 -23.48 -16.21
N TRP A 320 36.37 -24.67 -16.75
CA TRP A 320 37.02 -25.22 -17.94
C TRP A 320 36.01 -25.88 -18.89
N LYS A 321 36.24 -25.75 -20.19
CA LYS A 321 35.51 -26.46 -21.25
C LYS A 321 36.46 -26.71 -22.42
N SER A 322 36.25 -27.80 -23.15
CA SER A 322 37.03 -28.09 -24.35
C SER A 322 36.64 -27.19 -25.54
N CYS A 323 37.49 -27.19 -26.56
CA CYS A 323 37.34 -26.42 -27.79
C CYS A 323 35.99 -26.65 -28.49
N ALA A 324 35.50 -25.62 -29.21
CA ALA A 324 34.16 -25.62 -29.76
C ALA A 324 34.06 -26.46 -31.05
N GLY A 325 33.18 -27.46 -31.04
CA GLY A 325 32.86 -28.33 -32.17
C GLY A 325 31.41 -28.80 -32.14
N LYS A 326 30.97 -29.49 -33.20
CA LYS A 326 29.65 -30.15 -33.20
C LYS A 326 29.77 -31.49 -32.45
N TYR A 327 29.20 -31.55 -31.25
CA TYR A 327 29.20 -32.73 -30.40
C TYR A 327 27.79 -33.13 -29.97
N GLU A 328 27.52 -34.44 -29.95
CA GLU A 328 26.19 -34.98 -29.61
C GLU A 328 25.88 -34.96 -28.11
N HIS A 329 26.87 -35.21 -27.25
CA HIS A 329 26.67 -35.37 -25.80
C HIS A 329 27.60 -34.49 -24.97
N GLU A 330 27.04 -33.83 -23.96
CA GLU A 330 27.76 -32.99 -23.00
C GLU A 330 28.01 -33.78 -21.71
N LEU A 331 29.29 -33.92 -21.35
CA LEU A 331 29.72 -34.55 -20.11
C LEU A 331 30.12 -33.43 -19.13
N CYS A 332 29.30 -33.23 -18.10
CA CYS A 332 29.48 -32.15 -17.14
C CYS A 332 29.90 -32.68 -15.77
N VAL A 333 30.99 -32.14 -15.22
CA VAL A 333 31.47 -32.43 -13.86
C VAL A 333 31.48 -31.16 -13.01
N LEU A 334 31.34 -31.32 -11.70
CA LEU A 334 31.34 -30.25 -10.71
C LEU A 334 32.52 -30.44 -9.75
N PHE A 335 33.35 -29.41 -9.59
CA PHE A 335 34.32 -29.31 -8.51
C PHE A 335 33.69 -28.67 -7.27
N THR A 336 33.91 -29.32 -6.14
CA THR A 336 33.49 -28.88 -4.81
C THR A 336 34.72 -28.64 -3.95
N GLU A 337 34.83 -27.44 -3.38
CA GLU A 337 35.88 -27.09 -2.42
C GLU A 337 35.48 -27.60 -1.04
N ASP A 338 36.35 -28.39 -0.41
CA ASP A 338 36.11 -28.90 0.95
C ASP A 338 36.36 -27.81 1.99
N VAL A 339 35.75 -27.93 3.18
CA VAL A 339 35.64 -26.84 4.18
C VAL A 339 36.98 -26.27 4.66
N ASN A 340 38.07 -27.03 4.52
CA ASN A 340 39.43 -26.63 4.90
C ASN A 340 40.34 -26.25 3.70
N GLY A 341 39.84 -26.34 2.46
CA GLY A 341 40.55 -25.91 1.24
C GLY A 341 41.63 -26.85 0.70
N GLU A 342 41.97 -27.94 1.40
CA GLU A 342 43.14 -28.78 1.04
C GLU A 342 42.84 -29.95 0.07
N ASN A 343 41.62 -30.49 0.03
CA ASN A 343 41.25 -31.66 -0.80
C ASN A 343 39.88 -31.47 -1.50
N GLY A 344 39.83 -30.75 -2.62
CA GLY A 344 38.59 -30.59 -3.39
C GLY A 344 38.21 -31.83 -4.22
N HIS A 345 36.91 -32.06 -4.44
CA HIS A 345 36.37 -33.28 -5.06
C HIS A 345 35.59 -32.99 -6.36
N TYR A 346 35.73 -33.87 -7.37
CA TYR A 346 35.04 -33.79 -8.66
C TYR A 346 33.87 -34.79 -8.78
N ASP A 347 32.65 -34.25 -8.80
CA ASP A 347 31.39 -35.01 -8.93
C ASP A 347 30.85 -35.01 -10.39
N PRO A 348 30.45 -36.17 -10.95
CA PRO A 348 29.74 -36.22 -12.23
C PRO A 348 28.27 -35.79 -12.11
N ILE A 349 27.81 -34.89 -12.98
CA ILE A 349 26.43 -34.39 -12.97
C ILE A 349 25.49 -35.43 -13.62
N LYS A 350 24.54 -35.95 -12.84
CA LYS A 350 23.67 -37.07 -13.20
C LYS A 350 22.68 -36.70 -14.30
N SER A 351 22.06 -35.54 -14.14
CA SER A 351 21.07 -34.97 -15.05
C SER A 351 21.19 -33.46 -15.06
N ILE A 352 21.35 -32.88 -16.24
CA ILE A 352 21.33 -31.45 -16.50
C ILE A 352 19.87 -30.97 -16.27
N GLY A 353 19.57 -30.53 -15.05
CA GLY A 353 18.25 -29.98 -14.69
C GLY A 353 17.98 -28.62 -15.36
N LYS A 354 16.81 -28.02 -15.11
CA LYS A 354 16.46 -26.66 -15.61
C LYS A 354 17.49 -25.57 -15.27
N LEU A 355 18.39 -25.82 -14.31
CA LEU A 355 19.51 -24.94 -13.96
C LEU A 355 20.62 -24.85 -15.04
N PHE A 356 20.78 -25.91 -15.85
CA PHE A 356 21.89 -26.05 -16.79
C PHE A 356 21.45 -26.36 -18.24
N ASN A 357 20.19 -26.76 -18.47
CA ASN A 357 19.76 -27.37 -19.75
C ASN A 357 19.34 -26.36 -20.85
N THR A 358 19.97 -25.19 -20.86
CA THR A 358 19.88 -24.24 -21.97
C THR A 358 21.28 -23.97 -22.49
N ARG A 359 21.61 -24.57 -23.65
CA ARG A 359 22.80 -24.26 -24.45
C ARG A 359 22.80 -22.77 -24.83
N ASN A 360 23.32 -21.91 -23.95
CA ASN A 360 23.87 -20.57 -24.19
C ASN A 360 24.21 -19.91 -22.83
N TYR A 361 25.46 -20.09 -22.37
CA TYR A 361 26.00 -19.36 -21.22
C TYR A 361 26.19 -17.88 -21.58
N CYS A 362 25.21 -17.03 -21.25
CA CYS A 362 25.31 -15.57 -21.40
C CYS A 362 24.77 -14.84 -20.17
N PHE A 363 25.61 -13.99 -19.56
CA PHE A 363 25.27 -13.13 -18.42
C PHE A 363 25.34 -11.66 -18.88
N GLY A 364 24.21 -10.94 -18.81
CA GLY A 364 24.02 -9.60 -19.38
C GLY A 364 23.65 -9.66 -20.87
N ASP A 365 22.75 -8.85 -21.40
CA ASP A 365 22.19 -7.57 -20.90
C ASP A 365 20.64 -7.54 -21.02
N GLN A 366 20.02 -6.39 -20.75
CA GLN A 366 18.57 -6.19 -20.77
C GLN A 366 17.91 -6.41 -22.15
N ASP A 367 16.65 -6.88 -22.09
CA ASP A 367 15.56 -6.81 -23.09
C ASP A 367 15.77 -7.34 -24.53
N LYS A 368 15.39 -8.61 -24.76
CA LYS A 368 15.03 -9.18 -26.10
C LYS A 368 13.85 -10.18 -26.07
N THR A 369 12.99 -10.14 -25.05
CA THR A 369 11.89 -11.13 -24.92
C THR A 369 10.68 -10.78 -25.80
N LYS A 370 10.38 -11.60 -26.83
CA LYS A 370 9.02 -11.93 -27.35
C LYS A 370 9.06 -12.97 -28.51
N GLY A 371 8.94 -14.27 -28.18
CA GLY A 371 8.82 -15.41 -29.11
C GLY A 371 8.01 -16.57 -28.49
N HIS A 372 7.52 -17.55 -29.28
CA HIS A 372 6.29 -18.33 -28.95
C HIS A 372 6.42 -19.78 -28.41
N VAL A 373 5.30 -20.32 -27.89
CA VAL A 373 5.12 -21.74 -27.47
C VAL A 373 3.71 -22.26 -27.85
N CYS A 374 3.59 -23.53 -28.25
CA CYS A 374 2.30 -24.18 -28.54
C CYS A 374 1.51 -24.58 -27.28
N GLY A 375 0.17 -24.49 -27.36
CA GLY A 375 -0.75 -24.82 -26.28
C GLY A 375 -0.97 -23.73 -25.21
N HIS A 376 -0.24 -22.59 -25.27
CA HIS A 376 -0.24 -21.54 -24.24
C HIS A 376 0.03 -20.13 -24.91
N LYS A 377 -0.69 -19.01 -24.57
CA LYS A 377 -0.73 -17.57 -25.09
C LYS A 377 0.11 -16.47 -24.33
N PHE A 378 0.89 -15.55 -24.92
CA PHE A 378 1.76 -14.60 -24.13
C PHE A 378 1.03 -13.61 -23.20
N CYS A 379 1.03 -13.85 -21.87
CA CYS A 379 0.76 -12.88 -20.82
C CYS A 379 1.54 -11.62 -21.11
N LYS A 380 0.87 -10.46 -21.15
CA LYS A 380 1.53 -9.17 -21.26
C LYS A 380 0.78 -8.09 -20.46
N ILE A 381 0.57 -8.38 -19.17
CA ILE A 381 1.38 -7.66 -18.18
C ILE A 381 2.82 -8.24 -18.24
N CYS A 382 2.95 -9.56 -18.04
CA CYS A 382 4.20 -10.29 -17.75
C CYS A 382 5.28 -10.37 -18.85
N LEU A 383 4.89 -10.41 -20.12
CA LEU A 383 5.73 -10.86 -21.24
C LEU A 383 6.08 -12.39 -21.24
N GLY A 384 5.10 -13.35 -21.23
CA GLY A 384 5.30 -14.85 -21.29
C GLY A 384 4.08 -15.80 -21.65
N PHE A 385 4.18 -16.89 -22.46
CA PHE A 385 3.06 -17.68 -23.14
C PHE A 385 2.27 -18.71 -22.21
N HIS A 386 0.93 -18.54 -21.99
CA HIS A 386 -0.06 -19.24 -21.10
C HIS A 386 -1.48 -19.63 -21.66
N ALA A 387 -2.08 -20.76 -21.30
CA ALA A 387 -3.52 -21.04 -21.45
C ALA A 387 -4.03 -21.97 -20.33
N PRO A 388 -5.33 -21.99 -19.98
CA PRO A 388 -6.27 -20.88 -19.88
C PRO A 388 -6.46 -20.44 -18.40
N ARG A 389 -5.74 -19.40 -17.98
CA ARG A 389 -6.18 -18.36 -17.02
C ARG A 389 -5.52 -17.06 -17.48
N ASP A 390 -6.30 -16.04 -17.82
CA ASP A 390 -5.88 -15.00 -18.77
C ASP A 390 -5.68 -13.60 -18.13
N CYS A 391 -5.48 -12.58 -18.96
CA CYS A 391 -5.14 -11.20 -18.61
C CYS A 391 -6.28 -10.37 -17.94
N TYR A 392 -7.08 -10.99 -17.08
CA TYR A 392 -8.17 -10.37 -16.33
C TYR A 392 -7.92 -10.44 -14.82
N ILE A 393 -8.68 -9.64 -14.07
CA ILE A 393 -8.67 -9.66 -12.60
C ILE A 393 -9.12 -11.07 -12.17
N THR A 394 -8.27 -11.80 -11.44
CA THR A 394 -8.48 -13.20 -11.08
C THR A 394 -8.81 -13.38 -9.61
N TYR A 395 -9.88 -14.14 -9.32
CA TYR A 395 -10.15 -14.63 -7.97
C TYR A 395 -9.22 -15.79 -7.62
N GLN A 396 -8.58 -15.67 -6.47
CA GLN A 396 -7.84 -16.77 -5.83
C GLN A 396 -8.54 -17.14 -4.54
N ARG A 397 -9.23 -18.29 -4.55
CA ARG A 397 -9.83 -18.88 -3.35
C ARG A 397 -8.72 -19.24 -2.36
N LYS A 398 -8.63 -18.48 -1.27
CA LYS A 398 -7.76 -18.82 -0.15
C LYS A 398 -8.34 -20.02 0.60
N VAL A 399 -7.46 -20.90 1.07
CA VAL A 399 -7.82 -21.97 2.00
C VAL A 399 -8.28 -21.33 3.31
N LYS A 400 -9.42 -21.76 3.86
CA LYS A 400 -9.87 -21.33 5.19
C LYS A 400 -8.83 -21.80 6.22
N LYS A 401 -8.26 -20.88 6.99
CA LYS A 401 -7.45 -21.19 8.17
C LYS A 401 -8.23 -20.82 9.43
N ASP A 402 -8.00 -21.54 10.52
CA ASP A 402 -8.48 -21.14 11.84
C ASP A 402 -7.88 -19.78 12.22
N LYS A 403 -8.73 -18.91 12.78
CA LYS A 403 -8.33 -17.57 13.23
C LYS A 403 -8.71 -17.39 14.69
N ARG A 404 -7.75 -16.91 15.49
CA ARG A 404 -8.02 -16.22 16.75
C ARG A 404 -8.29 -14.75 16.41
N ILE A 405 -9.24 -14.14 17.09
CA ILE A 405 -9.57 -12.72 16.96
C ILE A 405 -9.49 -12.14 18.37
N ILE A 406 -8.77 -11.04 18.53
CA ILE A 406 -8.65 -10.31 19.80
C ILE A 406 -9.12 -8.90 19.53
N PHE A 407 -10.19 -8.49 20.18
CA PHE A 407 -10.64 -7.10 20.21
C PHE A 407 -10.02 -6.42 21.40
N PHE A 408 -9.57 -5.18 21.27
CA PHE A 408 -8.98 -4.45 22.39
C PHE A 408 -9.10 -2.94 22.16
N ASP A 409 -8.96 -2.18 23.24
CA ASP A 409 -8.92 -0.73 23.24
C ASP A 409 -8.03 -0.24 24.40
N PHE A 410 -7.63 1.03 24.37
CA PHE A 410 -6.83 1.66 25.42
C PHE A 410 -7.46 2.96 25.92
N GLU A 411 -7.60 3.08 27.23
CA GLU A 411 -7.69 4.41 27.85
C GLU A 411 -6.31 4.97 28.16
N CYS A 412 -6.20 6.29 28.07
CA CYS A 412 -4.95 7.01 28.29
C CYS A 412 -5.15 8.27 29.13
N THR A 413 -4.21 8.55 30.03
CA THR A 413 -4.11 9.89 30.63
C THR A 413 -3.61 10.89 29.59
N THR A 414 -3.98 12.16 29.80
CA THR A 414 -3.63 13.27 28.90
C THR A 414 -3.04 14.47 29.66
N ASP A 415 -2.53 14.23 30.86
CA ASP A 415 -1.92 15.19 31.78
C ASP A 415 -0.41 15.36 31.57
N PHE A 416 0.31 14.29 31.20
CA PHE A 416 1.77 14.33 31.06
C PHE A 416 2.24 15.28 29.95
N LYS A 417 2.86 16.39 30.36
CA LYS A 417 3.57 17.34 29.50
C LYS A 417 5.08 17.03 29.53
N PRO A 418 5.69 16.57 28.43
CA PRO A 418 7.15 16.36 28.38
C PRO A 418 7.94 17.67 28.43
N ASP A 419 7.31 18.78 28.05
CA ASP A 419 7.85 20.14 28.14
C ASP A 419 6.74 21.03 28.74
N PRO A 420 6.93 21.59 29.95
CA PRO A 420 5.94 22.47 30.59
C PRO A 420 5.62 23.74 29.80
N GLN A 421 6.55 24.24 28.96
CA GLN A 421 6.38 25.46 28.16
C GLN A 421 5.57 25.21 26.88
N LEU A 422 5.57 23.97 26.37
CA LEU A 422 4.79 23.60 25.19
C LEU A 422 3.42 23.05 25.57
N ALA A 423 2.37 23.55 24.91
CA ALA A 423 1.02 22.97 24.98
C ALA A 423 0.94 21.64 24.19
N ARG A 424 1.67 20.61 24.66
CA ARG A 424 1.73 19.27 24.08
C ARG A 424 1.57 18.24 25.20
N PHE A 425 0.54 17.41 25.08
CA PHE A 425 0.22 16.37 26.06
C PHE A 425 0.52 15.01 25.44
N LYS A 426 1.36 14.19 26.09
CA LYS A 426 1.70 12.84 25.61
C LYS A 426 0.70 11.85 26.18
N HIS A 427 0.16 10.98 25.34
CA HIS A 427 -0.75 9.93 25.77
C HIS A 427 0.05 8.81 26.44
N GLN A 428 -0.37 8.42 27.66
CA GLN A 428 0.16 7.26 28.38
C GLN A 428 -1.00 6.29 28.66
N VAL A 429 -0.86 5.02 28.27
CA VAL A 429 -1.90 4.01 28.50
C VAL A 429 -2.00 3.72 29.99
N ASN A 430 -3.17 3.97 30.57
CA ASN A 430 -3.45 3.66 31.96
C ASN A 430 -4.46 2.52 32.15
N PHE A 431 -5.12 2.08 31.08
CA PHE A 431 -5.95 0.89 31.11
C PHE A 431 -5.97 0.23 29.73
N CYS A 432 -5.95 -1.10 29.72
CA CYS A 432 -6.21 -1.90 28.54
C CYS A 432 -7.27 -2.95 28.85
N PHE A 433 -8.24 -3.10 27.96
CA PHE A 433 -9.18 -4.22 27.95
C PHE A 433 -9.04 -5.04 26.66
N ALA A 434 -9.19 -6.36 26.74
CA ALA A 434 -9.17 -7.24 25.59
C ALA A 434 -10.21 -8.37 25.67
N HIS A 435 -10.92 -8.61 24.56
CA HIS A 435 -11.85 -9.72 24.35
C HIS A 435 -11.27 -10.72 23.33
N VAL A 436 -11.06 -11.96 23.75
CA VAL A 436 -10.47 -13.04 22.93
C VAL A 436 -11.56 -13.98 22.40
N THR A 437 -11.55 -14.27 21.10
CA THR A 437 -12.45 -15.25 20.49
C THR A 437 -11.81 -15.94 19.28
N CYS A 438 -12.54 -16.84 18.62
CA CYS A 438 -12.09 -17.49 17.39
C CYS A 438 -13.24 -17.81 16.43
N THR A 439 -12.91 -18.11 15.17
CA THR A 439 -13.92 -18.47 14.15
C THR A 439 -14.80 -19.64 14.56
N ARG A 440 -14.26 -20.63 15.29
CA ARG A 440 -15.01 -21.80 15.77
C ARG A 440 -16.00 -21.46 16.88
N CYS A 441 -15.63 -20.59 17.83
CA CYS A 441 -16.55 -20.13 18.89
C CYS A 441 -17.67 -19.26 18.31
N ILE A 442 -17.34 -18.37 17.37
CA ILE A 442 -18.32 -17.54 16.64
C ILE A 442 -19.31 -18.43 15.89
N GLU A 443 -18.83 -19.44 15.15
CA GLU A 443 -19.68 -20.36 14.38
C GLU A 443 -20.53 -21.30 15.27
N LYS A 444 -20.16 -21.49 16.54
CA LYS A 444 -20.94 -22.21 17.56
C LYS A 444 -21.87 -21.32 18.41
N GLY A 445 -21.80 -19.99 18.26
CA GLY A 445 -22.59 -19.04 19.08
C GLY A 445 -22.15 -18.92 20.55
N VAL A 446 -20.92 -19.31 20.90
CA VAL A 446 -20.38 -19.32 22.27
C VAL A 446 -19.08 -18.50 22.36
N TRP A 447 -19.13 -17.28 21.83
CA TRP A 447 -17.96 -16.47 21.49
C TRP A 447 -17.72 -15.28 22.43
N ASP A 448 -18.75 -14.96 23.20
CA ASP A 448 -18.99 -13.87 24.14
C ASP A 448 -19.40 -14.39 25.53
N GLN A 449 -19.48 -15.71 25.71
CA GLN A 449 -19.87 -16.38 26.96
C GLN A 449 -18.65 -17.05 27.63
N GLU A 450 -18.67 -17.12 28.97
CA GLU A 450 -17.77 -18.00 29.73
C GLU A 450 -18.00 -19.47 29.31
N LEU A 451 -16.93 -20.26 29.23
CA LEU A 451 -17.02 -21.67 28.89
C LEU A 451 -16.62 -22.55 30.07
N GLU A 452 -17.44 -23.56 30.36
CA GLU A 452 -17.12 -24.66 31.29
C GLU A 452 -15.78 -25.36 30.94
N ARG A 453 -15.38 -25.32 29.67
CA ARG A 453 -14.17 -25.96 29.13
C ARG A 453 -13.39 -25.01 28.23
N ALA A 454 -12.09 -24.90 28.45
CA ALA A 454 -11.21 -24.05 27.67
C ALA A 454 -11.30 -24.34 26.15
N CYS A 455 -11.18 -23.29 25.35
CA CYS A 455 -11.12 -23.43 23.90
C CYS A 455 -9.67 -23.60 23.43
N ALA A 456 -9.40 -24.61 22.60
CA ALA A 456 -8.07 -24.87 22.03
C ALA A 456 -7.46 -23.69 21.23
N LEU A 457 -8.28 -22.71 20.82
CA LEU A 457 -7.83 -21.48 20.16
C LEU A 457 -7.86 -20.28 21.11
N CYS A 458 -8.95 -20.07 21.87
CA CYS A 458 -9.14 -18.87 22.70
C CYS A 458 -8.51 -18.97 24.10
N GLY A 459 -8.11 -20.16 24.56
CA GLY A 459 -7.78 -20.40 25.96
C GLY A 459 -9.02 -20.53 26.85
N ARG A 460 -8.80 -20.43 28.16
CA ARG A 460 -9.86 -20.41 29.18
C ARG A 460 -10.68 -19.13 29.04
N PHE A 461 -10.11 -17.99 29.44
CA PHE A 461 -10.85 -16.75 29.59
C PHE A 461 -11.19 -16.05 28.26
N ARG A 462 -12.30 -15.30 28.22
CA ARG A 462 -12.66 -14.38 27.12
C ARG A 462 -12.14 -12.98 27.38
N THR A 463 -12.30 -12.47 28.59
CA THR A 463 -12.01 -11.08 28.95
C THR A 463 -10.73 -10.95 29.78
N TYR A 464 -9.88 -9.98 29.42
CA TYR A 464 -8.62 -9.69 30.10
C TYR A 464 -8.47 -8.17 30.25
N SER A 465 -7.81 -7.73 31.32
CA SER A 465 -7.42 -6.32 31.48
C SER A 465 -6.03 -6.15 32.11
N TRP A 466 -5.48 -4.95 31.94
CA TRP A 466 -4.24 -4.48 32.56
C TRP A 466 -4.40 -3.04 33.04
N ALA A 467 -4.11 -2.78 34.32
CA ALA A 467 -4.26 -1.48 34.96
C ALA A 467 -3.23 -1.27 36.08
N PRO A 468 -2.80 -0.05 36.41
CA PRO A 468 -1.93 0.24 37.56
C PRO A 468 -2.74 0.40 38.87
N PHE A 469 -4.02 0.04 38.87
CA PHE A 469 -4.95 0.16 40.00
C PHE A 469 -5.88 -1.06 40.05
N GLU A 470 -6.45 -1.31 41.23
CA GLU A 470 -7.48 -2.32 41.46
C GLU A 470 -8.88 -1.79 41.13
N TYR A 471 -9.78 -2.70 40.76
CA TYR A 471 -11.21 -2.49 40.57
C TYR A 471 -11.91 -3.86 40.74
N TRP A 472 -13.19 -3.88 41.09
CA TRP A 472 -13.92 -5.09 41.50
C TRP A 472 -15.42 -5.13 41.11
N ARG A 473 -16.04 -4.01 40.73
CA ARG A 473 -17.46 -3.94 40.30
C ARG A 473 -17.61 -4.29 38.83
N THR A 474 -16.60 -3.97 38.01
CA THR A 474 -16.57 -4.29 36.59
C THR A 474 -16.13 -5.75 36.39
N ASP A 475 -17.06 -6.58 35.93
CA ASP A 475 -16.80 -8.00 35.63
C ASP A 475 -15.74 -8.17 34.52
N VAL A 476 -14.59 -8.79 34.86
CA VAL A 476 -13.52 -9.18 33.92
C VAL A 476 -12.89 -10.47 34.43
N GLU A 477 -12.88 -11.52 33.60
CA GLU A 477 -12.44 -12.87 34.00
C GLU A 477 -10.95 -12.94 34.41
N CYS A 478 -10.10 -12.07 33.86
CA CYS A 478 -8.68 -11.99 34.17
C CYS A 478 -8.20 -10.53 34.26
N ALA A 479 -8.33 -9.92 35.44
CA ALA A 479 -7.78 -8.60 35.74
C ALA A 479 -6.33 -8.68 36.22
N ASN A 480 -5.43 -7.89 35.62
CA ASN A 480 -4.01 -7.87 35.96
C ASN A 480 -3.59 -6.48 36.45
N VAL A 481 -3.17 -6.38 37.72
CA VAL A 481 -2.63 -5.13 38.28
C VAL A 481 -1.13 -5.04 37.96
N VAL A 482 -0.73 -4.02 37.19
CA VAL A 482 0.62 -3.85 36.62
C VAL A 482 1.00 -2.37 36.42
N ASP A 483 2.26 -2.03 36.71
CA ASP A 483 2.77 -0.64 36.59
C ASP A 483 2.76 -0.11 35.14
N ASP A 484 3.02 -0.97 34.14
CA ASP A 484 2.98 -0.63 32.71
C ASP A 484 1.95 -1.54 31.98
N PRO A 485 0.70 -1.06 31.81
CA PRO A 485 -0.33 -1.79 31.06
C PRO A 485 0.04 -2.05 29.61
N LEU A 486 0.68 -1.10 28.91
CA LEU A 486 1.09 -1.24 27.50
C LEU A 486 2.23 -2.27 27.35
N ALA A 487 3.21 -2.18 28.25
CA ALA A 487 4.17 -3.20 28.66
C ALA A 487 3.57 -4.61 28.65
N SER A 488 2.68 -4.82 29.61
CA SER A 488 2.16 -6.13 29.96
C SER A 488 1.24 -6.69 28.87
N PHE A 489 0.32 -5.87 28.35
CA PHE A 489 -0.56 -6.23 27.25
C PHE A 489 0.22 -6.60 25.98
N THR A 490 1.21 -5.79 25.57
CA THR A 490 1.96 -6.08 24.34
C THR A 490 2.77 -7.36 24.47
N LYS A 491 3.37 -7.60 25.65
CA LYS A 491 4.07 -8.87 25.94
C LYS A 491 3.11 -10.06 25.86
N TRP A 492 1.96 -9.99 26.54
CA TRP A 492 0.93 -11.02 26.53
C TRP A 492 0.40 -11.29 25.12
N LEU A 493 0.05 -10.24 24.37
CA LEU A 493 -0.49 -10.37 23.01
C LEU A 493 0.52 -10.98 22.03
N LEU A 494 1.81 -10.72 22.24
CA LEU A 494 2.88 -11.39 21.51
C LEU A 494 3.10 -12.83 21.99
N ASN A 495 2.91 -13.16 23.26
CA ASN A 495 3.24 -14.46 23.87
C ASN A 495 2.04 -15.35 24.24
N PHE A 496 0.84 -15.00 23.80
CA PHE A 496 -0.43 -15.62 24.18
C PHE A 496 -0.42 -17.16 24.21
N GLU A 497 0.11 -17.84 23.19
CA GLU A 497 0.16 -19.32 23.19
C GLU A 497 1.08 -19.94 24.25
N THR A 498 2.19 -19.28 24.56
CA THR A 498 3.12 -19.78 25.58
C THR A 498 2.61 -19.49 26.99
N GLU A 499 1.88 -18.38 27.18
CA GLU A 499 1.39 -17.94 28.50
C GLU A 499 0.00 -18.54 28.83
N VAL A 500 -0.88 -18.75 27.84
CA VAL A 500 -2.28 -19.20 28.05
C VAL A 500 -2.55 -20.64 27.60
N LEU A 501 -1.75 -21.21 26.67
CA LEU A 501 -1.98 -22.56 26.13
C LEU A 501 -0.89 -23.59 26.51
N GLY A 502 0.06 -23.23 27.38
CA GLY A 502 1.10 -24.15 27.87
C GLY A 502 2.04 -24.72 26.78
N MET A 503 2.08 -24.13 25.59
CA MET A 503 2.82 -24.69 24.45
C MET A 503 4.33 -24.37 24.54
N GLU A 504 5.10 -25.22 25.24
CA GLU A 504 6.56 -25.04 25.35
C GLU A 504 7.30 -25.06 24.01
N LEU A 505 8.30 -24.18 23.89
CA LEU A 505 9.17 -24.05 22.74
C LEU A 505 10.24 -25.15 22.68
N GLY A 506 9.86 -26.30 22.11
CA GLY A 506 10.83 -27.18 21.46
C GLY A 506 11.75 -27.98 22.38
N ALA A 507 11.16 -28.74 23.31
CA ALA A 507 11.84 -29.88 23.92
C ALA A 507 12.31 -30.86 22.82
N LYS A 508 13.59 -30.77 22.42
CA LYS A 508 14.22 -31.71 21.50
C LYS A 508 14.11 -33.11 22.10
N LYS A 509 13.22 -33.96 21.56
CA LYS A 509 13.18 -35.39 21.87
C LYS A 509 14.56 -35.98 21.57
N ARG A 510 15.42 -36.09 22.59
CA ARG A 510 16.64 -36.91 22.55
C ARG A 510 16.17 -38.35 22.35
N ARG A 511 16.10 -38.78 21.09
CA ARG A 511 16.06 -40.20 20.73
C ARG A 511 17.33 -40.84 21.29
N LYS A 512 17.28 -41.27 22.55
CA LYS A 512 18.21 -42.29 23.07
C LYS A 512 18.02 -43.50 22.16
N ARG A 513 18.99 -43.74 21.27
CA ARG A 513 19.15 -45.04 20.61
C ARG A 513 19.21 -46.08 21.73
N LYS A 514 18.17 -46.91 21.87
CA LYS A 514 18.30 -48.15 22.65
C LYS A 514 19.25 -49.04 21.86
N ASN A 515 20.52 -49.07 22.26
CA ASN A 515 21.40 -50.17 21.89
C ASN A 515 20.84 -51.43 22.57
N ALA A 516 20.48 -52.42 21.78
CA ALA A 516 20.15 -53.74 22.32
C ALA A 516 21.44 -54.45 22.75
N LYS A 517 21.50 -54.90 24.00
CA LYS A 517 22.26 -56.08 24.44
C LYS A 517 21.88 -56.50 25.87
N ASN A 518 21.20 -57.63 25.93
CA ASN A 518 21.15 -58.70 26.96
C ASN A 518 21.52 -58.40 28.43
N ASN A 519 20.50 -58.58 29.28
CA ASN A 519 20.39 -59.58 30.36
C ASN A 519 21.43 -59.71 31.51
N ASN A 520 20.85 -59.86 32.71
CA ASN A 520 21.36 -60.55 33.92
C ASN A 520 22.46 -59.79 34.72
N ASN A 521 22.44 -59.65 36.06
CA ASN A 521 21.73 -60.36 37.15
C ASN A 521 21.50 -59.44 38.39
N ASP A 522 20.53 -59.82 39.23
CA ASP A 522 20.41 -59.81 40.71
C ASP A 522 21.17 -58.79 41.60
N GLY A 523 20.45 -58.22 42.59
CA GLY A 523 21.01 -57.53 43.76
C GLY A 523 19.97 -56.71 44.56
N GLU A 524 19.64 -57.13 45.78
CA GLU A 524 18.66 -56.48 46.68
C GLU A 524 19.21 -55.21 47.36
N ALA A 525 18.36 -54.19 47.54
CA ALA A 525 18.51 -53.12 48.54
C ALA A 525 17.15 -52.45 48.82
N MET A 526 17.06 -51.70 49.92
CA MET A 526 15.84 -51.49 50.73
C MET A 526 15.49 -50.00 50.92
N GLU A 527 14.20 -49.71 51.08
CA GLU A 527 13.56 -48.48 51.62
C GLU A 527 13.89 -47.10 51.01
N SER A 528 12.87 -46.41 50.50
CA SER A 528 12.18 -45.32 51.25
C SER A 528 10.95 -44.80 50.48
N GLU A 529 9.84 -44.60 51.18
CA GLU A 529 8.61 -44.00 50.63
C GLU A 529 8.71 -42.47 50.58
N GLU A 530 8.63 -41.87 49.38
CA GLU A 530 8.10 -40.52 49.18
C GLU A 530 7.16 -40.59 47.96
N GLU A 531 5.85 -40.70 48.22
CA GLU A 531 4.81 -40.53 47.20
C GLU A 531 4.67 -39.04 46.88
N ASP A 532 5.52 -38.55 45.95
CA ASP A 532 5.21 -37.33 45.22
C ASP A 532 4.01 -37.60 44.31
N ASP A 533 2.83 -37.16 44.75
CA ASP A 533 1.60 -37.06 43.95
C ASP A 533 1.82 -36.10 42.76
N VAL A 534 2.49 -36.58 41.72
CA VAL A 534 2.53 -35.93 40.41
C VAL A 534 1.15 -36.10 39.78
N VAL A 535 0.24 -35.20 40.15
CA VAL A 535 -1.03 -35.00 39.46
C VAL A 535 -0.72 -34.79 37.98
N ASP A 536 -1.18 -35.72 37.13
CA ASP A 536 -0.90 -35.71 35.70
C ASP A 536 -1.70 -34.60 35.00
N VAL A 537 -1.16 -33.38 35.00
CA VAL A 537 -1.79 -32.16 34.45
C VAL A 537 -2.05 -32.27 32.93
N ASP A 538 -1.48 -33.26 32.23
CA ASP A 538 -1.80 -33.56 30.83
C ASP A 538 -3.19 -34.22 30.67
N ALA A 539 -3.77 -34.80 31.72
CA ALA A 539 -5.07 -35.49 31.64
C ALA A 539 -6.28 -34.54 31.56
N GLU A 540 -6.29 -33.45 32.32
CA GLU A 540 -7.42 -32.49 32.34
C GLU A 540 -7.47 -31.61 31.08
N ASN A 541 -6.31 -31.32 30.47
CA ASN A 541 -6.22 -30.51 29.24
C ASN A 541 -6.79 -31.20 27.99
N ASN A 542 -7.23 -32.46 28.09
CA ASN A 542 -7.70 -33.24 26.95
C ASN A 542 -9.19 -33.02 26.59
N TRP A 543 -9.93 -32.23 27.38
CA TRP A 543 -11.38 -32.01 27.21
C TRP A 543 -11.76 -30.63 26.66
N MET A 544 -10.91 -30.05 25.80
CA MET A 544 -11.18 -28.74 25.19
C MET A 544 -12.34 -28.77 24.17
N LEU A 545 -13.13 -27.69 24.15
CA LEU A 545 -14.42 -27.61 23.44
C LEU A 545 -14.31 -27.73 21.91
N GLY A 546 -14.31 -28.96 21.37
CA GLY A 546 -14.34 -29.24 19.93
C GLY A 546 -13.67 -30.52 19.43
N TYR A 547 -13.42 -31.52 20.29
CA TYR A 547 -12.80 -32.79 19.91
C TYR A 547 -13.63 -33.99 20.39
N ASP A 548 -14.77 -34.24 19.74
CA ASP A 548 -15.35 -35.58 19.72
C ASP A 548 -14.53 -36.42 18.73
N GLU A 549 -13.79 -37.39 19.26
CA GLU A 549 -12.99 -38.42 18.57
C GLU A 549 -12.03 -37.96 17.44
N ALA A 550 -10.72 -37.99 17.74
CA ALA A 550 -9.64 -38.13 16.77
C ALA A 550 -9.46 -37.05 15.67
N ALA A 551 -9.78 -35.78 15.93
CA ALA A 551 -9.34 -34.68 15.06
C ALA A 551 -7.88 -34.21 15.33
N GLU A 552 -7.21 -33.70 14.30
CA GLU A 552 -5.80 -33.27 14.38
C GLU A 552 -5.63 -31.90 15.09
N LYS A 553 -4.43 -31.66 15.65
CA LYS A 553 -4.03 -30.33 16.18
C LYS A 553 -3.84 -29.35 15.00
N PRO A 554 -4.28 -28.08 15.10
CA PRO A 554 -4.22 -27.13 13.98
C PRO A 554 -2.78 -26.82 13.54
N GLU A 555 -2.46 -27.04 12.26
CA GLU A 555 -1.12 -26.83 11.69
C GLU A 555 -0.60 -25.38 11.75
N SER A 556 -1.52 -24.40 11.73
CA SER A 556 -1.20 -22.97 11.86
C SER A 556 -2.41 -22.12 12.23
N VAL A 557 -2.24 -21.20 13.18
CA VAL A 557 -3.30 -20.28 13.65
C VAL A 557 -2.84 -18.84 13.42
N ILE A 558 -3.71 -17.99 12.90
CA ILE A 558 -3.43 -16.55 12.76
C ILE A 558 -4.25 -15.79 13.81
N THR A 559 -3.58 -14.95 14.60
CA THR A 559 -4.23 -14.07 15.58
C THR A 559 -4.44 -12.70 14.93
N TYR A 560 -5.69 -12.27 14.82
CA TYR A 560 -6.06 -10.94 14.34
C TYR A 560 -6.42 -10.04 15.52
N ALA A 561 -5.57 -9.07 15.81
CA ALA A 561 -5.82 -8.05 16.83
C ALA A 561 -6.54 -6.85 16.18
N TYR A 562 -7.68 -6.45 16.73
CA TYR A 562 -8.52 -5.37 16.22
C TYR A 562 -8.78 -4.31 17.30
N ALA A 563 -8.38 -3.07 17.01
CA ALA A 563 -8.85 -1.86 17.68
C ALA A 563 -9.64 -0.98 16.69
N HIS A 564 -10.51 -0.10 17.21
CA HIS A 564 -11.33 0.77 16.37
C HIS A 564 -10.65 2.12 16.14
N ALA A 565 -10.43 2.49 14.87
CA ALA A 565 -9.61 3.63 14.45
C ALA A 565 -8.12 3.55 14.85
N GLY A 566 -7.68 2.46 15.49
CA GLY A 566 -6.34 2.26 16.03
C GLY A 566 -5.18 2.36 15.04
N SER A 567 -5.41 2.42 13.72
CA SER A 567 -4.37 2.82 12.75
C SER A 567 -3.81 4.23 13.00
N ARG A 568 -4.52 5.06 13.77
CA ARG A 568 -4.11 6.40 14.21
C ARG A 568 -3.75 6.48 15.70
N TYR A 569 -4.04 5.43 16.46
CA TYR A 569 -4.00 5.46 17.92
C TYR A 569 -3.40 4.16 18.48
N ASP A 570 -4.19 3.15 18.79
CA ASP A 570 -3.78 1.96 19.56
C ASP A 570 -2.63 1.18 18.92
N HIS A 571 -2.69 0.95 17.60
CA HIS A 571 -1.62 0.26 16.89
C HIS A 571 -0.33 1.08 16.83
N VAL A 572 -0.39 2.40 16.98
CA VAL A 572 0.78 3.28 17.05
C VAL A 572 1.50 3.11 18.38
N LEU A 573 0.74 3.04 19.49
CA LEU A 573 1.28 2.80 20.83
C LEU A 573 1.92 1.40 20.93
N ILE A 574 1.23 0.36 20.45
CA ILE A 574 1.79 -1.01 20.38
C ILE A 574 3.01 -1.06 19.45
N TYR A 575 3.01 -0.34 18.34
CA TYR A 575 4.17 -0.26 17.45
C TYR A 575 5.38 0.35 18.17
N GLY A 576 5.20 1.43 18.94
CA GLY A 576 6.26 2.01 19.77
C GLY A 576 6.75 1.05 20.84
N GLU A 577 5.84 0.32 21.49
CA GLU A 577 6.17 -0.74 22.44
C GLU A 577 6.99 -1.86 21.80
N MET A 578 6.55 -2.40 20.65
CA MET A 578 7.26 -3.46 19.94
C MET A 578 8.71 -3.06 19.61
N LEU A 579 8.93 -1.82 19.16
CA LEU A 579 10.28 -1.28 18.94
C LEU A 579 11.09 -1.22 20.24
N ARG A 580 10.46 -0.78 21.34
CA ARG A 580 11.03 -0.70 22.69
C ARG A 580 11.38 -2.08 23.26
N MET A 581 10.60 -3.12 22.95
CA MET A 581 10.89 -4.52 23.25
C MET A 581 11.92 -5.17 22.31
N GLY A 582 12.41 -4.46 21.28
CA GLY A 582 13.38 -4.98 20.32
C GLY A 582 12.79 -5.94 19.27
N VAL A 583 11.46 -5.93 19.12
CA VAL A 583 10.67 -6.70 18.13
C VAL A 583 10.56 -5.91 16.83
N ARG A 584 10.70 -6.60 15.69
CA ARG A 584 10.65 -6.00 14.34
C ARG A 584 9.30 -6.31 13.66
N PRO A 585 8.34 -5.37 13.64
CA PRO A 585 7.10 -5.55 12.89
C PRO A 585 7.28 -5.37 11.37
N GLU A 586 6.48 -6.10 10.58
CA GLU A 586 6.22 -5.74 9.18
C GLU A 586 5.06 -4.74 9.13
N LEU A 587 5.21 -3.61 8.42
CA LEU A 587 4.23 -2.53 8.39
C LEU A 587 3.59 -2.37 6.99
N ILE A 588 2.28 -2.12 6.95
CA ILE A 588 1.58 -1.55 5.80
C ILE A 588 1.01 -0.20 6.23
N ARG A 589 1.53 0.89 5.65
CA ARG A 589 1.17 2.26 6.02
C ARG A 589 0.44 2.99 4.89
N GLN A 590 -0.35 3.99 5.24
CA GLN A 590 -0.90 4.98 4.32
C GLN A 590 -0.71 6.38 4.94
N GLY A 591 0.38 7.05 4.56
CA GLY A 591 0.87 8.19 5.33
C GLY A 591 1.19 7.76 6.76
N ASN A 592 0.72 8.52 7.74
CA ASN A 592 0.94 8.18 9.15
C ASN A 592 0.11 6.97 9.64
N HIS A 593 -0.99 6.61 8.96
CA HIS A 593 -1.87 5.53 9.40
C HIS A 593 -1.22 4.16 9.24
N LEU A 594 -1.24 3.35 10.29
CA LEU A 594 -0.79 1.96 10.29
C LEU A 594 -1.96 1.03 9.93
N LEU A 595 -2.11 0.67 8.65
CA LEU A 595 -3.26 -0.12 8.15
C LEU A 595 -3.19 -1.58 8.55
N GLU A 596 -2.00 -2.16 8.54
CA GLU A 596 -1.73 -3.50 9.03
C GLU A 596 -0.32 -3.54 9.63
N MET A 597 -0.18 -4.20 10.79
CA MET A 597 1.12 -4.54 11.37
C MET A 597 1.17 -6.06 11.57
N LYS A 598 2.32 -6.69 11.29
CA LYS A 598 2.51 -8.12 11.56
C LYS A 598 3.72 -8.36 12.46
N ALA A 599 3.49 -9.08 13.56
CA ALA A 599 4.54 -9.65 14.39
C ALA A 599 4.78 -11.11 13.94
N ARG A 600 5.88 -11.36 13.21
CA ARG A 600 6.28 -12.73 12.85
C ARG A 600 7.22 -13.30 13.91
N LYS A 601 6.85 -14.45 14.50
CA LYS A 601 7.76 -15.25 15.31
C LYS A 601 8.64 -16.13 14.42
N ARG A 602 9.94 -16.24 14.74
CA ARG A 602 10.82 -17.25 14.11
C ARG A 602 10.51 -18.62 14.72
N GLY A 603 10.07 -19.57 13.88
CA GLY A 603 9.93 -20.99 14.28
C GLY A 603 8.62 -21.38 14.98
N VAL A 604 7.58 -20.53 14.95
CA VAL A 604 6.29 -20.82 15.60
C VAL A 604 5.17 -20.97 14.56
N ILE A 605 4.15 -21.76 14.94
CA ILE A 605 2.93 -22.11 14.21
C ILE A 605 2.02 -20.89 13.89
N THR A 606 2.33 -19.71 14.45
CA THR A 606 1.40 -18.58 14.53
C THR A 606 1.98 -17.22 14.15
N THR A 607 1.10 -16.26 13.88
CA THR A 607 1.44 -14.87 13.51
C THR A 607 0.35 -13.94 14.03
N THR A 608 0.75 -12.87 14.71
CA THR A 608 -0.16 -11.81 15.17
C THR A 608 -0.23 -10.70 14.13
N VAL A 609 -1.44 -10.33 13.72
CA VAL A 609 -1.76 -9.37 12.67
C VAL A 609 -2.71 -8.32 13.23
N PHE A 610 -2.23 -7.09 13.36
CA PHE A 610 -3.01 -5.95 13.84
C PHE A 610 -3.75 -5.29 12.68
N ARG A 611 -5.03 -5.00 12.85
CA ARG A 611 -5.87 -4.33 11.83
C ARG A 611 -6.87 -3.39 12.46
N ASP A 612 -7.08 -2.26 11.81
CA ASP A 612 -8.04 -1.25 12.25
C ASP A 612 -9.45 -1.60 11.75
N SER A 613 -10.39 -1.83 12.67
CA SER A 613 -11.77 -2.18 12.34
C SER A 613 -12.51 -1.05 11.61
N TYR A 614 -12.14 0.23 11.82
CA TYR A 614 -12.66 1.38 11.08
C TYR A 614 -12.36 1.28 9.58
N LYS A 615 -11.32 0.53 9.19
CA LYS A 615 -11.01 0.31 7.77
C LYS A 615 -11.95 -0.71 7.12
N LEU A 616 -12.70 -1.49 7.91
CA LEU A 616 -13.78 -2.38 7.47
C LEU A 616 -15.18 -1.77 7.69
N ILE A 617 -15.36 -1.02 8.79
CA ILE A 617 -16.63 -0.41 9.23
C ILE A 617 -16.38 1.09 9.53
N PRO A 618 -16.38 1.98 8.52
CA PRO A 618 -15.95 3.38 8.66
C PRO A 618 -17.05 4.31 9.22
N ILE A 619 -17.58 4.00 10.40
CA ILE A 619 -18.48 4.87 11.20
C ILE A 619 -17.98 4.95 12.64
N LYS A 620 -18.49 5.89 13.45
CA LYS A 620 -18.21 5.95 14.90
C LYS A 620 -18.61 4.62 15.56
N LEU A 621 -17.81 4.16 16.53
CA LEU A 621 -18.11 2.96 17.34
C LEU A 621 -19.49 3.01 18.01
N ALA A 622 -19.85 4.15 18.63
CA ALA A 622 -21.17 4.37 19.23
C ALA A 622 -22.35 4.21 18.25
N SER A 623 -22.12 4.30 16.94
CA SER A 623 -23.15 4.08 15.92
C SER A 623 -23.36 2.60 15.59
N PHE A 624 -22.51 1.68 16.05
CA PHE A 624 -22.60 0.25 15.75
C PHE A 624 -23.89 -0.35 16.32
N VAL A 625 -24.25 -0.04 17.57
CA VAL A 625 -25.46 -0.56 18.24
C VAL A 625 -26.70 -0.34 17.37
N LYS A 626 -26.94 0.91 16.96
CA LYS A 626 -28.06 1.27 16.07
C LYS A 626 -27.91 0.78 14.62
N THR A 627 -26.69 0.65 14.10
CA THR A 627 -26.47 0.26 12.69
C THR A 627 -26.64 -1.24 12.47
N PHE A 628 -26.25 -2.06 13.45
CA PHE A 628 -26.24 -3.51 13.36
C PHE A 628 -27.32 -4.19 14.18
N ASP A 629 -28.10 -3.43 14.95
CA ASP A 629 -29.13 -3.92 15.86
C ASP A 629 -28.50 -4.92 16.84
N LEU A 630 -27.65 -4.37 17.72
CA LEU A 630 -26.85 -5.12 18.68
C LEU A 630 -27.54 -5.10 20.04
N GLU A 631 -28.05 -6.25 20.44
CA GLU A 631 -28.43 -6.52 21.82
C GLU A 631 -27.14 -6.85 22.60
N ILE A 632 -26.76 -5.98 23.54
CA ILE A 632 -25.59 -6.15 24.42
C ILE A 632 -26.08 -5.86 25.84
N GLU A 633 -25.90 -6.83 26.74
CA GLU A 633 -26.36 -6.73 28.13
C GLU A 633 -25.71 -5.54 28.84
N GLY A 634 -26.52 -4.69 29.48
CA GLY A 634 -26.06 -3.48 30.19
C GLY A 634 -25.69 -2.28 29.31
N VAL A 635 -25.89 -2.34 27.98
CA VAL A 635 -25.46 -1.28 27.04
C VAL A 635 -26.63 -0.78 26.18
N ASP A 636 -27.59 -0.09 26.81
CA ASP A 636 -28.69 0.59 26.09
C ASP A 636 -28.17 1.77 25.24
N ASN A 637 -27.19 2.49 25.77
CA ASN A 637 -26.46 3.57 25.08
C ASN A 637 -25.02 3.60 25.60
N LYS A 638 -24.09 4.09 24.77
CA LYS A 638 -22.71 4.32 25.19
C LYS A 638 -22.66 5.44 26.26
N LYS A 639 -22.06 5.15 27.42
CA LYS A 639 -21.84 6.09 28.54
C LYS A 639 -20.86 7.21 28.16
N TYR A 640 -20.88 8.32 28.89
CA TYR A 640 -19.94 9.43 28.72
C TYR A 640 -18.75 9.31 29.68
N PHE A 641 -17.55 9.69 29.22
CA PHE A 641 -16.30 9.53 29.99
C PHE A 641 -15.60 10.88 30.26
N PRO A 642 -15.18 11.17 31.51
CA PRO A 642 -14.55 12.44 31.87
C PRO A 642 -13.05 12.45 31.54
N HIS A 643 -12.71 12.60 30.26
CA HIS A 643 -11.32 12.51 29.76
C HIS A 643 -10.30 13.41 30.47
N LYS A 644 -10.70 14.56 31.04
CA LYS A 644 -9.78 15.43 31.81
C LYS A 644 -9.62 15.02 33.28
N TYR A 645 -10.57 14.27 33.83
CA TYR A 645 -10.49 13.73 35.19
C TYR A 645 -9.65 12.44 35.24
N ASN A 646 -9.41 11.78 34.10
CA ASN A 646 -8.51 10.63 33.96
C ASN A 646 -7.03 11.04 34.17
N LYS A 647 -6.59 10.98 35.43
CA LYS A 647 -5.22 11.28 35.89
C LYS A 647 -4.82 10.30 36.99
N ALA A 648 -3.52 10.03 37.12
CA ALA A 648 -3.01 9.13 38.15
C ALA A 648 -3.27 9.60 39.59
N GLU A 649 -3.31 10.92 39.81
CA GLU A 649 -3.63 11.57 41.08
C GLU A 649 -5.03 11.22 41.61
N ASN A 650 -5.95 10.80 40.73
CA ASN A 650 -7.36 10.54 41.05
C ASN A 650 -7.69 9.05 41.23
N TYR A 651 -6.72 8.13 41.05
CA TYR A 651 -6.97 6.69 41.23
C TYR A 651 -7.22 6.35 42.70
N GLY A 652 -8.14 5.41 42.97
CA GLY A 652 -8.57 5.06 44.32
C GLY A 652 -9.37 6.17 45.05
N THR A 653 -9.71 7.27 44.38
CA THR A 653 -10.59 8.31 44.93
C THR A 653 -12.01 8.10 44.44
N VAL A 654 -12.93 7.92 45.38
CA VAL A 654 -14.39 7.86 45.13
C VAL A 654 -14.99 9.24 45.43
N LEU A 655 -15.86 9.72 44.56
CA LEU A 655 -16.65 10.94 44.75
C LEU A 655 -18.12 10.59 45.03
N ASP A 656 -18.79 11.36 45.88
CA ASP A 656 -20.24 11.24 46.12
C ASP A 656 -21.10 11.71 44.91
N THR A 657 -20.49 12.40 43.95
CA THR A 657 -21.14 12.98 42.75
C THR A 657 -20.26 12.78 41.51
N LEU A 658 -20.84 12.95 40.32
CA LEU A 658 -20.06 13.00 39.08
C LEU A 658 -18.98 14.12 39.09
N PRO A 659 -17.84 13.94 38.39
CA PRO A 659 -16.87 15.01 38.15
C PRO A 659 -17.49 16.22 37.45
N PRO A 660 -16.90 17.42 37.56
CA PRO A 660 -17.40 18.62 36.91
C PRO A 660 -17.67 18.43 35.41
N MET A 661 -18.77 19.02 34.91
CA MET A 661 -19.21 18.89 33.53
C MET A 661 -18.12 19.26 32.51
N GLU A 662 -17.24 20.22 32.85
CA GLU A 662 -16.10 20.64 32.03
C GLU A 662 -15.10 19.51 31.76
N ASP A 663 -14.98 18.50 32.63
CA ASP A 663 -14.03 17.40 32.48
C ASP A 663 -14.43 16.36 31.42
N TYR A 664 -15.71 16.34 31.05
CA TYR A 664 -16.26 15.62 29.89
C TYR A 664 -16.08 16.38 28.57
N TYR A 665 -15.66 17.64 28.60
CA TYR A 665 -15.48 18.54 27.45
C TYR A 665 -16.72 18.65 26.53
N PRO A 666 -17.89 19.12 27.03
CA PRO A 666 -19.15 19.22 26.27
C PRO A 666 -19.04 20.06 24.99
N GLY A 667 -18.21 21.11 24.99
CA GLY A 667 -17.94 21.94 23.81
C GLY A 667 -17.42 21.15 22.60
N GLY A 668 -16.74 20.02 22.86
CA GLY A 668 -16.26 19.08 21.84
C GLY A 668 -17.32 18.13 21.29
N LEU A 669 -18.50 18.02 21.88
CA LEU A 669 -19.60 17.21 21.38
C LEU A 669 -20.34 17.93 20.23
N PHE A 670 -21.00 17.19 19.34
CA PHE A 670 -21.94 17.78 18.38
C PHE A 670 -23.16 18.34 19.11
N PRO A 671 -23.84 19.40 18.63
CA PRO A 671 -24.93 20.04 19.38
C PRO A 671 -26.01 19.09 19.91
N ALA A 672 -26.53 18.18 19.07
CA ALA A 672 -27.52 17.17 19.49
C ALA A 672 -26.95 16.06 20.41
N GLU A 673 -25.64 15.87 20.44
CA GLU A 673 -24.92 14.93 21.34
C GLU A 673 -24.61 15.62 22.69
N ARG A 674 -24.42 16.96 22.67
CA ARG A 674 -24.27 17.82 23.84
C ARG A 674 -25.56 17.94 24.64
N THR A 675 -26.71 18.20 24.00
CA THR A 675 -28.00 18.28 24.71
C THR A 675 -28.34 16.97 25.44
N LYS A 676 -28.02 15.82 24.83
CA LYS A 676 -28.17 14.50 25.46
C LYS A 676 -27.23 14.29 26.63
N PHE A 677 -25.99 14.76 26.50
CA PHE A 677 -25.01 14.73 27.57
C PHE A 677 -25.43 15.61 28.75
N GLU A 678 -25.89 16.84 28.49
CA GLU A 678 -26.35 17.78 29.51
C GLU A 678 -27.56 17.20 30.27
N GLN A 679 -28.53 16.61 29.56
CA GLN A 679 -29.65 15.90 30.20
C GLN A 679 -29.18 14.73 31.06
N TRP A 680 -28.35 13.83 30.50
CA TRP A 680 -27.80 12.68 31.23
C TRP A 680 -27.01 13.10 32.48
N TYR A 681 -26.21 14.17 32.36
CA TYR A 681 -25.39 14.68 33.45
C TYR A 681 -26.25 15.17 34.61
N GLU A 682 -27.30 15.96 34.35
CA GLU A 682 -28.21 16.42 35.42
C GLU A 682 -29.01 15.25 36.04
N GLU A 683 -29.45 14.28 35.23
CA GLU A 683 -30.14 13.06 35.72
C GLU A 683 -29.26 12.16 36.60
N ASN A 684 -27.93 12.18 36.40
CA ASN A 684 -26.98 11.31 37.08
C ASN A 684 -26.03 12.06 38.02
N ARG A 685 -26.20 13.38 38.22
CA ARG A 685 -25.26 14.25 38.94
C ARG A 685 -24.88 13.74 40.34
N GLU A 686 -25.87 13.26 41.08
CA GLU A 686 -25.76 12.79 42.46
C GLU A 686 -25.41 11.28 42.57
N THR A 687 -24.85 10.67 41.51
CA THR A 687 -24.37 9.28 41.59
C THR A 687 -22.91 9.21 42.04
N GLU A 688 -22.61 8.19 42.84
CA GLU A 688 -21.25 7.86 43.27
C GLU A 688 -20.36 7.59 42.04
N PHE A 689 -19.19 8.23 42.00
CA PHE A 689 -18.23 8.10 40.91
C PHE A 689 -16.90 7.54 41.41
N ASP A 690 -16.55 6.35 40.92
CA ASP A 690 -15.22 5.74 41.07
C ASP A 690 -14.52 5.76 39.70
N LEU A 691 -13.40 6.48 39.61
CA LEU A 691 -12.66 6.61 38.35
C LEU A 691 -12.13 5.26 37.84
N CYS A 692 -11.69 4.38 38.74
CA CYS A 692 -11.09 3.10 38.38
C CYS A 692 -12.13 2.15 37.77
N GLU A 693 -13.32 2.10 38.36
CA GLU A 693 -14.46 1.36 37.80
C GLU A 693 -14.98 1.96 36.49
N VAL A 694 -15.12 3.29 36.42
CA VAL A 694 -15.64 3.95 35.21
C VAL A 694 -14.69 3.80 34.02
N ILE A 695 -13.36 3.80 34.24
CA ILE A 695 -12.38 3.44 33.20
C ILE A 695 -12.60 2.00 32.72
N ALA A 696 -12.75 1.06 33.65
CA ALA A 696 -12.88 -0.36 33.33
C ALA A 696 -14.17 -0.66 32.54
N ASP A 697 -15.31 -0.17 33.03
CA ASP A 697 -16.63 -0.33 32.41
C ASP A 697 -16.73 0.36 31.04
N TYR A 698 -16.20 1.57 30.90
CA TYR A 698 -16.19 2.29 29.62
C TYR A 698 -15.35 1.58 28.55
N CYS A 699 -14.13 1.15 28.92
CA CYS A 699 -13.25 0.44 27.99
C CYS A 699 -13.78 -0.97 27.65
N LYS A 700 -14.34 -1.71 28.63
CA LYS A 700 -15.07 -2.97 28.40
C LYS A 700 -16.22 -2.77 27.39
N THR A 701 -17.04 -1.74 27.62
CA THR A 701 -18.20 -1.41 26.75
C THR A 701 -17.77 -1.15 25.31
N ASP A 702 -16.72 -0.36 25.07
CA ASP A 702 -16.24 -0.08 23.72
C ASP A 702 -15.71 -1.33 23.01
N VAL A 703 -14.95 -2.18 23.71
CA VAL A 703 -14.46 -3.44 23.14
C VAL A 703 -15.60 -4.43 22.86
N GLN A 704 -16.63 -4.48 23.70
CA GLN A 704 -17.83 -5.29 23.45
C GLN A 704 -18.60 -4.78 22.23
N ILE A 705 -18.90 -3.47 22.13
CA ILE A 705 -19.56 -2.88 20.95
C ILE A 705 -18.75 -3.19 19.66
N LEU A 706 -17.43 -3.08 19.73
CA LEU A 706 -16.52 -3.42 18.63
C LEU A 706 -16.63 -4.90 18.24
N ALA A 707 -16.60 -5.80 19.24
CA ALA A 707 -16.63 -7.24 19.03
C ALA A 707 -17.97 -7.69 18.42
N HIS A 708 -19.10 -7.32 19.04
CA HIS A 708 -20.45 -7.62 18.54
C HIS A 708 -20.66 -7.05 17.13
N GLY A 709 -20.24 -5.81 16.88
CA GLY A 709 -20.36 -5.18 15.55
C GLY A 709 -19.52 -5.86 14.47
N LEU A 710 -18.26 -6.24 14.73
CA LEU A 710 -17.44 -6.94 13.74
C LEU A 710 -17.94 -8.38 13.52
N VAL A 711 -18.44 -9.06 14.57
CA VAL A 711 -19.05 -10.40 14.45
C VAL A 711 -20.34 -10.34 13.63
N LYS A 712 -21.25 -9.39 13.88
CA LYS A 712 -22.47 -9.19 13.07
C LYS A 712 -22.12 -8.85 11.62
N MET A 713 -21.17 -7.94 11.39
CA MET A 713 -20.69 -7.59 10.04
C MET A 713 -20.06 -8.80 9.34
N ARG A 714 -19.30 -9.65 10.04
CA ARG A 714 -18.76 -10.91 9.53
C ARG A 714 -19.88 -11.87 9.14
N HIS A 715 -20.92 -12.03 9.95
CA HIS A 715 -22.08 -12.88 9.64
C HIS A 715 -22.85 -12.40 8.41
N LEU A 716 -23.21 -11.10 8.36
CA LEU A 716 -23.88 -10.50 7.21
C LEU A 716 -23.06 -10.67 5.92
N PHE A 717 -21.75 -10.39 5.97
CA PHE A 717 -20.88 -10.53 4.81
C PHE A 717 -20.67 -11.99 4.39
N LEU A 718 -20.52 -12.94 5.33
CA LEU A 718 -20.41 -14.37 5.04
C LEU A 718 -21.69 -14.95 4.44
N ALA A 719 -22.86 -14.54 4.93
CA ALA A 719 -24.15 -15.01 4.44
C ALA A 719 -24.31 -14.70 2.94
N GLN A 720 -24.00 -13.45 2.55
CA GLN A 720 -24.15 -12.98 1.18
C GLN A 720 -22.99 -13.43 0.26
N THR A 721 -21.75 -13.30 0.71
CA THR A 721 -20.56 -13.44 -0.17
C THR A 721 -19.86 -14.80 -0.08
N LYS A 722 -20.21 -15.62 0.92
CA LYS A 722 -19.48 -16.84 1.34
C LYS A 722 -17.98 -16.60 1.66
N HIS A 723 -17.58 -15.35 1.87
CA HIS A 723 -16.23 -14.94 2.25
C HIS A 723 -16.19 -14.27 3.61
N ASP A 724 -15.07 -14.44 4.31
CA ASP A 724 -14.86 -13.82 5.61
C ASP A 724 -14.28 -12.42 5.40
N ILE A 725 -15.01 -11.40 5.85
CA ILE A 725 -14.58 -10.00 5.73
C ILE A 725 -13.22 -9.76 6.40
N THR A 726 -12.90 -10.52 7.44
CA THR A 726 -11.60 -10.47 8.16
C THR A 726 -10.43 -11.01 7.34
N ASP A 727 -10.63 -11.54 6.13
CA ASP A 727 -9.51 -11.82 5.21
C ASP A 727 -8.96 -10.56 4.53
N SER A 728 -9.63 -9.41 4.71
CA SER A 728 -9.32 -8.12 4.09
C SER A 728 -8.82 -7.10 5.10
N ILE A 729 -7.93 -6.20 4.66
CA ILE A 729 -7.41 -5.09 5.49
C ILE A 729 -8.38 -3.89 5.45
N THR A 730 -9.07 -3.71 4.33
CA THR A 730 -9.94 -2.56 4.09
C THR A 730 -11.22 -2.99 3.38
N ILE A 731 -12.33 -2.27 3.58
CA ILE A 731 -13.61 -2.57 2.96
C ILE A 731 -13.54 -2.57 1.41
N PRO A 732 -12.87 -1.61 0.72
CA PRO A 732 -12.71 -1.71 -0.73
C PRO A 732 -11.98 -2.99 -1.20
N SER A 733 -11.11 -3.56 -0.36
CA SER A 733 -10.46 -4.84 -0.63
C SER A 733 -11.36 -6.05 -0.38
N ALA A 734 -12.38 -5.95 0.47
CA ALA A 734 -13.38 -7.00 0.65
C ALA A 734 -14.40 -6.95 -0.49
N CYS A 735 -14.92 -5.76 -0.82
CA CYS A 735 -15.82 -5.52 -1.95
C CYS A 735 -15.22 -6.00 -3.27
N MET A 736 -13.95 -5.67 -3.53
CA MET A 736 -13.26 -6.12 -4.75
C MET A 736 -13.09 -7.65 -4.81
N LYS A 737 -12.88 -8.34 -3.68
CA LYS A 737 -12.86 -9.82 -3.70
C LYS A 737 -14.23 -10.39 -4.07
N PHE A 738 -15.29 -9.87 -3.47
CA PHE A 738 -16.66 -10.30 -3.75
C PHE A 738 -17.08 -10.00 -5.19
N PHE A 739 -16.76 -8.79 -5.67
CA PHE A 739 -16.95 -8.35 -7.06
C PHE A 739 -16.34 -9.34 -8.04
N VAL A 740 -15.05 -9.66 -7.86
CA VAL A 740 -14.31 -10.54 -8.78
C VAL A 740 -14.84 -11.98 -8.71
N VAL A 741 -15.37 -12.43 -7.56
CA VAL A 741 -16.05 -13.73 -7.43
C VAL A 741 -17.33 -13.77 -8.26
N LEU A 742 -18.18 -12.76 -8.16
CA LEU A 742 -19.44 -12.69 -8.92
C LEU A 742 -19.17 -12.69 -10.44
N MET A 743 -18.29 -11.81 -10.94
CA MET A 743 -17.98 -11.79 -12.38
C MET A 743 -17.44 -13.14 -12.88
N HIS A 744 -16.65 -13.86 -12.08
CA HIS A 744 -16.18 -15.20 -12.47
C HIS A 744 -17.24 -16.29 -12.50
N CYS A 745 -18.34 -16.14 -11.76
CA CYS A 745 -19.48 -17.06 -11.85
C CYS A 745 -20.21 -16.88 -13.19
N ASP A 746 -20.27 -15.66 -13.73
CA ASP A 746 -21.02 -15.32 -14.94
C ASP A 746 -20.21 -15.42 -16.26
N LYS A 747 -19.03 -16.05 -16.22
CA LYS A 747 -18.03 -16.17 -17.31
C LYS A 747 -17.39 -14.86 -17.77
N GLU A 748 -18.00 -13.70 -17.49
CA GLU A 748 -17.48 -12.38 -17.82
C GLU A 748 -16.22 -12.01 -17.00
N ARG A 749 -15.28 -11.30 -17.63
CA ARG A 749 -13.91 -11.18 -17.12
C ARG A 749 -13.33 -9.79 -17.37
N ILE A 750 -13.21 -9.00 -16.32
CA ILE A 750 -12.64 -7.65 -16.40
C ILE A 750 -11.15 -7.70 -16.72
N ALA A 751 -10.77 -7.19 -17.89
CA ALA A 751 -9.39 -7.07 -18.31
C ALA A 751 -8.56 -6.20 -17.34
N ILE A 752 -7.31 -6.59 -17.11
CA ILE A 752 -6.32 -5.73 -16.44
C ILE A 752 -5.70 -4.81 -17.49
N ILE A 753 -5.53 -3.53 -17.14
CA ILE A 753 -4.89 -2.56 -18.03
C ILE A 753 -3.39 -2.85 -18.09
N PRO A 754 -2.75 -2.92 -19.27
CA PRO A 754 -1.31 -3.09 -19.37
C PRO A 754 -0.58 -1.81 -18.93
N HIS A 755 0.61 -1.96 -18.35
CA HIS A 755 1.52 -0.87 -17.89
C HIS A 755 1.89 0.23 -18.92
N LEU A 756 1.37 0.18 -20.15
CA LEU A 756 1.53 1.17 -21.22
C LEU A 756 0.21 1.41 -22.00
N GLY A 757 -0.93 1.12 -21.38
CA GLY A 757 -2.25 1.15 -22.03
C GLY A 757 -2.49 0.04 -23.05
N TYR A 758 -3.66 0.08 -23.70
CA TYR A 758 -4.05 -0.87 -24.75
C TYR A 758 -3.50 -0.50 -26.14
N GLU A 759 -3.21 0.78 -26.39
CA GLU A 759 -2.90 1.38 -27.70
C GLU A 759 -1.68 0.79 -28.44
N LYS A 760 -0.83 0.01 -27.76
CA LYS A 760 0.35 -0.63 -28.36
C LYS A 760 0.10 -2.07 -28.85
N ARG A 761 -1.15 -2.48 -29.09
CA ARG A 761 -1.50 -3.81 -29.67
C ARG A 761 -2.73 -3.77 -30.58
N GLY A 762 -2.50 -4.04 -31.87
CA GLY A 762 -3.53 -4.05 -32.90
C GLY A 762 -3.65 -2.69 -33.58
N LYS A 763 -3.28 -2.61 -34.87
CA LYS A 763 -3.49 -1.43 -35.72
C LYS A 763 -4.60 -1.70 -36.75
N GLN A 764 -5.67 -2.40 -36.37
CA GLN A 764 -6.80 -2.57 -37.26
C GLN A 764 -7.66 -1.30 -37.19
N SER A 765 -8.02 -0.74 -38.35
CA SER A 765 -8.77 0.52 -38.39
C SER A 765 -10.23 0.29 -37.99
N THR A 766 -10.87 1.34 -37.46
CA THR A 766 -12.32 1.33 -37.19
C THR A 766 -13.15 1.09 -38.45
N VAL A 767 -12.63 1.54 -39.61
CA VAL A 767 -13.21 1.31 -40.94
C VAL A 767 -13.17 -0.18 -41.30
N ALA A 768 -12.01 -0.83 -41.16
CA ALA A 768 -11.86 -2.27 -41.43
C ALA A 768 -12.78 -3.13 -40.57
N ARG A 769 -12.87 -2.85 -39.27
CA ARG A 769 -13.75 -3.56 -38.33
C ARG A 769 -15.22 -3.48 -38.74
N LYS A 770 -15.70 -2.28 -39.10
CA LYS A 770 -17.09 -2.07 -39.54
C LYS A 770 -17.36 -2.71 -40.91
N TYR A 771 -16.42 -2.60 -41.85
CA TYR A 771 -16.52 -3.20 -43.19
C TYR A 771 -16.67 -4.72 -43.13
N LEU A 772 -15.79 -5.41 -42.39
CA LEU A 772 -15.82 -6.87 -42.29
C LEU A 772 -17.10 -7.40 -41.64
N LYS A 773 -17.66 -6.65 -40.69
CA LYS A 773 -18.93 -7.01 -40.03
C LYS A 773 -20.11 -6.86 -41.00
N TRP A 774 -20.18 -5.76 -41.73
CA TRP A 774 -21.16 -5.54 -42.80
C TRP A 774 -21.05 -6.61 -43.90
N ARG A 775 -19.83 -6.85 -44.42
CA ARG A 775 -19.55 -7.87 -45.44
C ARG A 775 -19.89 -9.29 -44.94
N SER A 776 -19.76 -9.57 -43.65
CA SER A 776 -20.17 -10.87 -43.09
C SER A 776 -21.68 -11.06 -43.07
N GLU A 777 -22.47 -10.00 -42.91
CA GLU A 777 -23.94 -10.06 -43.00
C GLU A 777 -24.41 -10.17 -44.46
N GLU A 778 -23.61 -9.73 -45.43
CA GLU A 778 -23.84 -10.00 -46.86
C GLU A 778 -23.50 -11.44 -47.24
N GLU A 779 -22.29 -11.92 -46.92
CA GLU A 779 -21.85 -13.29 -47.26
C GLU A 779 -22.71 -14.38 -46.61
N GLU A 780 -23.23 -14.13 -45.40
CA GLU A 780 -24.19 -15.02 -44.76
C GLU A 780 -25.56 -15.00 -45.48
N ARG A 781 -25.98 -13.84 -46.01
CA ARG A 781 -27.27 -13.66 -46.69
C ARG A 781 -27.28 -14.20 -48.12
N GLU A 782 -26.20 -13.98 -48.87
CA GLU A 782 -26.11 -14.35 -50.28
C GLU A 782 -25.63 -15.80 -50.47
N PHE A 783 -24.67 -16.25 -49.66
CA PHE A 783 -24.00 -17.54 -49.85
C PHE A 783 -24.09 -18.48 -48.64
N GLY A 784 -24.66 -18.05 -47.50
CA GLY A 784 -24.70 -18.84 -46.27
C GLY A 784 -23.32 -19.05 -45.62
N ARG A 785 -22.35 -18.17 -45.92
CA ARG A 785 -20.95 -18.30 -45.50
C ARG A 785 -20.63 -17.28 -44.40
N THR A 786 -19.88 -17.69 -43.37
CA THR A 786 -19.48 -16.79 -42.27
C THR A 786 -18.05 -16.30 -42.47
N ILE A 787 -17.83 -14.98 -42.39
CA ILE A 787 -16.48 -14.40 -42.39
C ILE A 787 -15.89 -14.51 -40.98
N ARG A 788 -14.67 -15.05 -40.87
CA ARG A 788 -13.89 -15.03 -39.63
C ARG A 788 -13.01 -13.79 -39.57
N HIS A 789 -13.29 -12.91 -38.62
CA HIS A 789 -12.57 -11.65 -38.38
C HIS A 789 -12.25 -11.47 -36.89
N VAL A 790 -11.73 -10.30 -36.49
CA VAL A 790 -11.25 -10.02 -35.11
C VAL A 790 -12.29 -10.22 -34.01
N GLU A 791 -13.58 -10.02 -34.30
CA GLU A 791 -14.68 -10.12 -33.31
C GLU A 791 -15.36 -11.49 -33.29
N SER A 792 -15.07 -12.36 -34.27
CA SER A 792 -15.59 -13.73 -34.27
C SER A 792 -15.08 -14.49 -33.03
N PRO A 793 -15.80 -15.51 -32.51
CA PRO A 793 -15.39 -16.22 -31.27
C PRO A 793 -14.00 -16.87 -31.26
N GLY A 794 -13.37 -17.02 -32.43
CA GLY A 794 -11.98 -17.49 -32.60
C GLY A 794 -10.95 -16.41 -32.93
N GLY A 795 -11.35 -15.14 -33.05
CA GLY A 795 -10.56 -14.00 -33.55
C GLY A 795 -10.09 -14.17 -35.01
N GLU A 796 -9.25 -13.23 -35.46
CA GLU A 796 -8.58 -13.24 -36.77
C GLU A 796 -7.98 -14.61 -37.12
N PHE A 797 -8.09 -15.00 -38.39
CA PHE A 797 -7.46 -16.23 -38.86
C PHE A 797 -5.93 -16.07 -38.93
N LYS A 798 -5.18 -17.09 -38.48
CA LYS A 798 -3.72 -17.05 -38.44
C LYS A 798 -3.11 -18.02 -39.42
N TYR A 799 -2.45 -17.46 -40.42
CA TYR A 799 -1.75 -18.18 -41.47
C TYR A 799 -0.24 -17.94 -41.35
N GLY A 800 0.48 -18.94 -40.82
CA GLY A 800 1.92 -18.86 -40.56
C GLY A 800 2.28 -17.71 -39.60
N ASN A 801 3.03 -16.73 -40.09
CA ASN A 801 3.40 -15.52 -39.34
C ASN A 801 2.42 -14.35 -39.52
N TYR A 802 1.40 -14.51 -40.37
CA TYR A 802 0.41 -13.47 -40.68
C TYR A 802 -0.90 -13.73 -39.93
N SER A 803 -1.61 -12.66 -39.62
CA SER A 803 -3.04 -12.70 -39.30
C SER A 803 -3.76 -12.03 -40.47
N LEU A 804 -4.91 -12.58 -40.87
CA LEU A 804 -5.75 -12.07 -41.96
C LEU A 804 -6.88 -11.24 -41.33
N ASP A 805 -7.23 -10.10 -41.94
CA ASP A 805 -8.31 -9.25 -41.42
C ASP A 805 -9.66 -9.98 -41.47
N GLY A 806 -9.97 -10.62 -42.61
CA GLY A 806 -11.08 -11.54 -42.79
C GLY A 806 -10.65 -12.85 -43.49
N MET A 807 -11.35 -13.95 -43.20
CA MET A 807 -11.18 -15.23 -43.90
C MET A 807 -12.54 -15.92 -44.09
N VAL A 808 -12.81 -16.40 -45.29
CA VAL A 808 -14.03 -17.16 -45.64
C VAL A 808 -13.64 -18.56 -46.11
N GLN A 809 -14.21 -19.59 -45.49
CA GLN A 809 -14.01 -20.96 -45.95
C GLN A 809 -14.93 -21.24 -47.15
N ARG A 810 -14.36 -21.76 -48.24
CA ARG A 810 -15.07 -22.01 -49.50
C ARG A 810 -14.87 -23.48 -49.90
N PRO A 811 -15.56 -24.44 -49.24
CA PRO A 811 -15.31 -25.88 -49.42
C PRO A 811 -15.65 -26.43 -50.82
N GLU A 812 -16.31 -25.65 -51.67
CA GLU A 812 -16.64 -25.98 -53.07
C GLU A 812 -15.64 -25.37 -54.08
N GLU A 813 -14.67 -24.58 -53.62
CA GLU A 813 -13.71 -23.84 -54.44
C GLU A 813 -12.28 -24.33 -54.17
N GLU A 814 -11.34 -24.10 -55.10
CA GLU A 814 -9.96 -24.62 -54.97
C GLU A 814 -9.15 -23.94 -53.83
N LYS A 815 -9.59 -22.75 -53.38
CA LYS A 815 -8.94 -21.95 -52.33
C LYS A 815 -9.96 -21.24 -51.45
N ASP A 816 -9.68 -21.16 -50.15
CA ASP A 816 -10.38 -20.24 -49.23
C ASP A 816 -10.08 -18.78 -49.59
N LEU A 817 -10.97 -17.85 -49.20
CA LEU A 817 -10.81 -16.41 -49.45
C LEU A 817 -10.18 -15.72 -48.23
N ALA A 818 -9.16 -14.90 -48.47
CA ALA A 818 -8.56 -14.00 -47.50
C ALA A 818 -8.91 -12.54 -47.88
N ILE A 819 -9.53 -11.81 -46.95
CA ILE A 819 -9.87 -10.40 -47.12
C ILE A 819 -8.88 -9.58 -46.29
N GLU A 820 -8.24 -8.60 -46.92
CA GLU A 820 -7.26 -7.69 -46.33
C GLU A 820 -7.76 -6.25 -46.49
N VAL A 821 -7.89 -5.49 -45.40
CA VAL A 821 -8.49 -4.14 -45.44
C VAL A 821 -7.46 -3.06 -45.16
N ASN A 822 -6.92 -2.48 -46.22
CA ASN A 822 -5.78 -1.59 -46.17
C ASN A 822 -6.19 -0.12 -45.91
N GLY A 823 -5.80 0.41 -44.76
CA GLY A 823 -5.83 1.85 -44.48
C GLY A 823 -4.91 2.64 -45.42
N CYS A 824 -5.44 3.63 -46.14
CA CYS A 824 -4.76 4.26 -47.28
C CYS A 824 -3.45 4.95 -46.89
N TYR A 825 -3.41 5.58 -45.71
CA TYR A 825 -2.23 6.24 -45.16
C TYR A 825 -1.17 5.27 -44.58
N TRP A 826 -1.56 4.07 -44.15
CA TRP A 826 -0.62 3.11 -43.54
C TRP A 826 -0.05 2.10 -44.56
N HIS A 827 -0.78 1.86 -45.65
CA HIS A 827 -0.43 0.91 -46.70
C HIS A 827 -0.09 1.60 -48.05
N ALA A 828 0.04 2.93 -48.05
CA ALA A 828 0.43 3.74 -49.21
C ALA A 828 -0.42 3.46 -50.47
N CYS A 829 -1.75 3.60 -50.35
CA CYS A 829 -2.70 3.31 -51.42
C CYS A 829 -2.26 3.90 -52.77
N PRO A 830 -2.14 3.10 -53.86
CA PRO A 830 -1.71 3.60 -55.17
C PRO A 830 -2.54 4.77 -55.71
N ARG A 831 -3.84 4.83 -55.38
CA ARG A 831 -4.75 5.92 -55.78
C ARG A 831 -4.49 7.21 -55.00
N CYS A 832 -4.28 7.12 -53.69
CA CYS A 832 -4.10 8.29 -52.81
C CYS A 832 -2.64 8.77 -52.68
N PHE A 833 -1.66 7.88 -52.89
CA PHE A 833 -0.22 8.12 -52.68
C PHE A 833 0.59 7.62 -53.89
N GLN A 834 0.47 8.35 -55.00
CA GLN A 834 1.07 8.01 -56.30
C GLN A 834 2.60 8.19 -56.33
N ASP A 835 3.15 9.11 -55.53
CA ASP A 835 4.60 9.34 -55.43
C ASP A 835 5.25 8.30 -54.50
N ASP A 836 6.14 7.48 -55.05
CA ASP A 836 6.89 6.46 -54.32
C ASP A 836 7.82 7.03 -53.24
N MET A 837 8.19 8.31 -53.32
CA MET A 837 9.03 9.00 -52.34
C MET A 837 8.22 9.65 -51.20
N ALA A 838 6.89 9.69 -51.29
CA ALA A 838 6.05 10.24 -50.24
C ALA A 838 6.23 9.46 -48.92
N ILE A 839 6.46 10.16 -47.81
CA ILE A 839 6.54 9.55 -46.48
C ILE A 839 5.14 9.38 -45.92
N VAL A 840 4.78 8.15 -45.55
CA VAL A 840 3.45 7.82 -45.03
C VAL A 840 3.54 7.19 -43.62
N GLY A 841 2.44 6.60 -43.14
CA GLY A 841 2.32 6.12 -41.76
C GLY A 841 3.42 5.15 -41.33
N GLY A 842 4.31 5.60 -40.44
CA GLY A 842 5.45 4.83 -39.93
C GLY A 842 6.82 5.43 -40.27
N GLY A 843 6.88 6.44 -41.14
CA GLY A 843 8.14 7.12 -41.50
C GLY A 843 8.92 6.44 -42.64
N GLU A 844 8.32 5.44 -43.28
CA GLU A 844 8.85 4.80 -44.50
C GLU A 844 8.28 5.47 -45.76
N THR A 845 8.94 5.28 -46.91
CA THR A 845 8.45 5.78 -48.21
C THR A 845 7.31 4.89 -48.75
N ALA A 846 6.40 5.49 -49.51
CA ALA A 846 5.27 4.82 -50.14
C ALA A 846 5.70 3.61 -50.99
N GLY A 847 6.76 3.74 -51.79
CA GLY A 847 7.31 2.64 -52.59
C GLY A 847 7.85 1.48 -51.74
N ALA A 848 8.48 1.77 -50.59
CA ALA A 848 8.98 0.74 -49.67
C ALA A 848 7.85 -0.03 -48.99
N ILE A 849 6.80 0.66 -48.57
CA ILE A 849 5.59 0.06 -47.98
C ILE A 849 4.87 -0.82 -49.00
N ARG A 850 4.62 -0.32 -50.23
CA ARG A 850 3.99 -1.13 -51.30
C ARG A 850 4.82 -2.37 -51.64
N ALA A 851 6.16 -2.26 -51.68
CA ALA A 851 7.05 -3.40 -51.92
C ALA A 851 7.10 -4.41 -50.75
N ARG A 852 6.85 -3.98 -49.52
CA ARG A 852 6.72 -4.86 -48.33
C ARG A 852 5.37 -5.59 -48.35
N ASP A 853 4.30 -4.85 -48.59
CA ASP A 853 2.94 -5.36 -48.49
C ASP A 853 2.64 -6.32 -49.68
N ALA A 854 3.17 -6.04 -50.87
CA ALA A 854 3.15 -6.99 -52.00
C ALA A 854 3.81 -8.34 -51.67
N LYS A 855 4.88 -8.37 -50.86
CA LYS A 855 5.51 -9.63 -50.41
C LYS A 855 4.62 -10.39 -49.42
N ARG A 856 3.84 -9.69 -48.59
CA ARG A 856 2.84 -10.29 -47.69
C ARG A 856 1.70 -10.89 -48.52
N THR A 857 1.06 -10.10 -49.39
CA THR A 857 -0.03 -10.56 -50.27
C THR A 857 0.40 -11.77 -51.11
N HIS A 858 1.59 -11.74 -51.73
CA HIS A 858 2.11 -12.86 -52.52
C HIS A 858 2.41 -14.12 -51.68
N ALA A 859 2.67 -13.99 -50.37
CA ALA A 859 2.85 -15.15 -49.49
C ALA A 859 1.52 -15.79 -49.07
N ILE A 860 0.45 -14.99 -48.95
CA ILE A 860 -0.91 -15.44 -48.62
C ILE A 860 -1.58 -16.06 -49.87
N ALA A 861 -1.41 -15.44 -51.04
CA ALA A 861 -1.98 -15.88 -52.32
C ALA A 861 -1.53 -17.27 -52.82
N ARG A 862 -0.58 -17.91 -52.13
CA ARG A 862 -0.18 -19.30 -52.37
C ARG A 862 -1.30 -20.26 -52.03
N ASP A 863 -1.90 -20.07 -50.86
CA ASP A 863 -2.84 -21.01 -50.24
C ASP A 863 -4.27 -20.45 -50.21
N PHE A 864 -4.44 -19.13 -50.38
CA PHE A 864 -5.72 -18.42 -50.43
C PHE A 864 -5.89 -17.66 -51.74
N GLU A 865 -7.13 -17.32 -52.10
CA GLU A 865 -7.41 -16.14 -52.95
C GLU A 865 -7.35 -14.91 -52.04
N VAL A 866 -6.80 -13.79 -52.51
CA VAL A 866 -6.63 -12.58 -51.67
C VAL A 866 -7.35 -11.38 -52.28
N GLU A 867 -8.41 -10.96 -51.61
CA GLU A 867 -9.11 -9.70 -51.86
C GLU A 867 -8.46 -8.60 -51.01
N VAL A 868 -8.10 -7.48 -51.63
CA VAL A 868 -7.53 -6.32 -50.94
C VAL A 868 -8.47 -5.14 -51.15
N VAL A 869 -9.10 -4.69 -50.07
CA VAL A 869 -10.05 -3.57 -50.09
C VAL A 869 -9.40 -2.36 -49.44
N TRP A 870 -9.43 -1.21 -50.11
CA TRP A 870 -8.81 0.03 -49.60
C TRP A 870 -9.82 0.92 -48.86
N GLU A 871 -9.33 1.61 -47.84
CA GLU A 871 -10.13 2.58 -47.05
C GLU A 871 -10.84 3.64 -47.90
N CYS A 872 -10.25 4.07 -49.03
CA CYS A 872 -10.91 5.00 -49.96
C CYS A 872 -12.01 4.33 -50.81
N GLU A 873 -11.91 3.03 -51.09
CA GLU A 873 -12.94 2.29 -51.83
C GLU A 873 -14.16 2.03 -50.94
N ILE A 874 -13.93 1.79 -49.65
CA ILE A 874 -15.00 1.72 -48.63
C ILE A 874 -15.67 3.09 -48.48
N ALA A 875 -14.90 4.18 -48.53
CA ALA A 875 -15.47 5.53 -48.49
C ALA A 875 -16.36 5.82 -49.71
N ASP A 876 -15.91 5.46 -50.92
CA ASP A 876 -16.73 5.57 -52.14
C ASP A 876 -18.02 4.72 -52.01
N GLN A 877 -17.92 3.46 -51.56
CA GLN A 877 -19.08 2.58 -51.33
C GLN A 877 -20.08 3.15 -50.31
N MET A 878 -19.62 3.85 -49.27
CA MET A 878 -20.47 4.53 -48.29
C MET A 878 -21.13 5.83 -48.82
N GLU A 879 -20.71 6.36 -49.97
CA GLU A 879 -21.43 7.42 -50.67
C GLU A 879 -22.50 6.85 -51.60
N ASP A 880 -22.24 5.71 -52.24
CA ASP A 880 -23.15 5.06 -53.19
C ASP A 880 -24.22 4.15 -52.54
N ASP A 881 -23.95 3.53 -51.37
CA ASP A 881 -24.92 2.71 -50.61
C ASP A 881 -25.38 3.36 -49.28
N PRO A 882 -26.63 3.88 -49.22
CA PRO A 882 -27.24 4.39 -47.99
C PRO A 882 -27.39 3.35 -46.86
N VAL A 883 -27.50 2.05 -47.18
CA VAL A 883 -27.69 0.97 -46.20
C VAL A 883 -26.38 0.68 -45.48
N MET A 884 -25.28 0.51 -46.21
CA MET A 884 -23.93 0.41 -45.66
C MET A 884 -23.60 1.61 -44.75
N LYS A 885 -23.94 2.83 -45.19
CA LYS A 885 -23.74 4.05 -44.39
C LYS A 885 -24.51 4.02 -43.07
N ALA A 886 -25.81 3.72 -43.11
CA ALA A 886 -26.65 3.61 -41.92
C ALA A 886 -26.16 2.51 -40.96
N TYR A 887 -25.61 1.41 -41.48
CA TYR A 887 -25.00 0.34 -40.68
C TYR A 887 -23.73 0.82 -39.96
N PHE A 888 -22.86 1.54 -40.68
CA PHE A 888 -21.64 2.11 -40.10
C PHE A 888 -21.94 3.11 -38.99
N ASP A 889 -22.99 3.93 -39.11
CA ASP A 889 -23.34 4.93 -38.11
C ASP A 889 -23.99 4.35 -36.84
N ASN A 890 -24.73 3.24 -36.95
CA ASN A 890 -25.55 2.70 -35.85
C ASN A 890 -24.99 1.43 -35.14
N CYS A 891 -23.82 0.93 -35.53
CA CYS A 891 -23.24 -0.31 -34.97
C CYS A 891 -22.93 -0.21 -33.46
N PRO A 892 -23.68 -0.89 -32.54
CA PRO A 892 -23.54 -0.69 -31.09
C PRO A 892 -22.34 -1.42 -30.48
N ASP A 893 -21.80 -0.83 -29.42
CA ASP A 893 -20.88 -1.50 -28.49
C ASP A 893 -21.68 -1.97 -27.25
N SER A 894 -21.43 -3.19 -26.76
CA SER A 894 -22.26 -3.83 -25.73
C SER A 894 -21.44 -4.30 -24.54
N GLY A 895 -21.57 -3.56 -23.43
CA GLY A 895 -20.93 -3.86 -22.15
C GLY A 895 -21.92 -4.36 -21.08
N PRO A 896 -21.44 -5.04 -20.02
CA PRO A 896 -22.30 -5.67 -19.00
C PRO A 896 -22.52 -4.88 -17.68
N ILE A 897 -23.37 -5.48 -16.82
CA ILE A 897 -24.13 -4.99 -15.65
C ILE A 897 -23.87 -5.97 -14.45
N ASP A 898 -24.24 -5.77 -13.18
CA ASP A 898 -24.15 -4.65 -12.23
C ASP A 898 -24.45 -5.20 -10.79
N PHE A 899 -24.28 -4.41 -9.73
CA PHE A 899 -24.22 -4.83 -8.32
C PHE A 899 -25.47 -4.46 -7.49
N HIS A 900 -26.60 -4.22 -8.15
CA HIS A 900 -27.68 -3.39 -7.58
C HIS A 900 -28.75 -4.13 -6.75
N ASP A 901 -29.03 -5.40 -7.03
CA ASP A 901 -30.16 -6.14 -6.43
C ASP A 901 -30.08 -6.19 -4.89
N ALA A 902 -28.87 -6.28 -4.32
CA ALA A 902 -28.63 -6.41 -2.88
C ALA A 902 -28.82 -5.11 -2.06
N PHE A 903 -28.95 -3.95 -2.70
CA PHE A 903 -29.21 -2.67 -1.99
C PHE A 903 -30.71 -2.41 -1.79
N PHE A 904 -31.52 -2.76 -2.79
CA PHE A 904 -32.96 -2.52 -2.75
C PHE A 904 -33.71 -3.55 -1.91
N GLY A 905 -33.35 -4.84 -1.99
CA GLY A 905 -33.93 -5.86 -1.11
C GLY A 905 -33.84 -5.49 0.37
N ALA A 906 -32.64 -5.14 0.85
CA ALA A 906 -32.40 -4.75 2.25
C ALA A 906 -33.03 -3.41 2.68
N SER A 907 -33.58 -2.64 1.74
CA SER A 907 -34.14 -1.32 2.00
C SER A 907 -35.62 -1.35 2.38
N GLY A 908 -36.33 -2.45 2.10
CA GLY A 908 -37.80 -2.50 2.19
C GLY A 908 -38.49 -1.71 1.08
N TYR A 909 -39.82 -1.82 0.99
CA TYR A 909 -40.61 -1.00 0.07
C TYR A 909 -40.60 0.49 0.48
N PRO A 910 -40.68 1.43 -0.48
CA PRO A 910 -40.81 2.86 -0.17
C PRO A 910 -42.06 3.19 0.66
N ALA A 911 -42.03 4.29 1.41
CA ALA A 911 -43.13 4.69 2.28
C ALA A 911 -44.51 4.78 1.58
N PRO A 912 -44.64 5.30 0.33
CA PRO A 912 -45.92 5.32 -0.39
C PRO A 912 -46.53 3.95 -0.72
N CYS A 913 -45.75 2.86 -0.62
CA CYS A 913 -46.19 1.47 -0.81
C CYS A 913 -46.74 0.83 0.48
N GLY A 914 -46.88 1.61 1.56
CA GLY A 914 -47.33 1.15 2.88
C GLY A 914 -47.93 2.25 3.75
N GLU A 915 -48.49 3.31 3.15
CA GLU A 915 -49.20 4.37 3.89
C GLU A 915 -50.42 3.82 4.65
N ALA A 916 -50.71 4.40 5.81
CA ALA A 916 -51.91 4.02 6.56
C ALA A 916 -53.16 4.59 5.87
N GLY A 917 -53.96 3.71 5.25
CA GLY A 917 -55.25 4.07 4.64
C GLY A 917 -55.39 3.82 3.13
N ILE A 918 -54.36 3.29 2.46
CA ILE A 918 -54.52 2.72 1.11
C ILE A 918 -55.15 1.32 1.19
N ASP A 919 -55.94 0.94 0.18
CA ASP A 919 -56.43 -0.43 0.03
C ASP A 919 -55.33 -1.39 -0.48
N GLU A 920 -55.56 -2.69 -0.30
CA GLU A 920 -54.56 -3.71 -0.62
C GLU A 920 -54.30 -3.83 -2.14
N GLU A 921 -55.27 -3.47 -3.00
CA GLU A 921 -55.12 -3.53 -4.46
C GLU A 921 -54.21 -2.41 -4.99
N GLU A 922 -54.41 -1.17 -4.51
CA GLU A 922 -53.53 -0.03 -4.78
C GLU A 922 -52.14 -0.25 -4.16
N ARG A 923 -52.07 -0.92 -3.00
CA ARG A 923 -50.81 -1.31 -2.37
C ARG A 923 -50.03 -2.33 -3.21
N GLU A 924 -50.67 -3.41 -3.65
CA GLU A 924 -50.09 -4.39 -4.58
C GLU A 924 -49.68 -3.74 -5.91
N ARG A 925 -50.50 -2.83 -6.45
CA ARG A 925 -50.19 -2.07 -7.68
C ARG A 925 -48.90 -1.25 -7.52
N ARG A 926 -48.80 -0.43 -6.46
CA ARG A 926 -47.59 0.37 -6.18
C ARG A 926 -46.34 -0.50 -5.95
N GLN A 927 -46.49 -1.65 -5.30
CA GLN A 927 -45.38 -2.59 -5.10
C GLN A 927 -44.92 -3.21 -6.43
N ASN A 928 -45.87 -3.63 -7.30
CA ASN A 928 -45.57 -4.16 -8.62
C ASN A 928 -44.95 -3.11 -9.55
N ASP A 929 -45.43 -1.87 -9.54
CA ASP A 929 -44.81 -0.76 -10.30
C ASP A 929 -43.37 -0.50 -9.83
N TYR A 930 -43.14 -0.54 -8.52
CA TYR A 930 -41.79 -0.42 -7.93
C TYR A 930 -40.85 -1.56 -8.34
N ILE A 931 -41.36 -2.79 -8.47
CA ILE A 931 -40.60 -3.97 -8.92
C ILE A 931 -40.30 -3.94 -10.43
N ASN A 932 -41.26 -3.51 -11.25
CA ASN A 932 -41.16 -3.61 -12.72
C ASN A 932 -40.43 -2.42 -13.38
N LYS A 933 -40.58 -1.20 -12.85
CA LYS A 933 -39.98 0.00 -13.43
C LYS A 933 -38.43 -0.02 -13.48
N PRO A 934 -37.67 -0.60 -12.51
CA PRO A 934 -36.21 -0.75 -12.60
C PRO A 934 -35.74 -1.68 -13.74
N TRP A 935 -36.53 -2.69 -14.10
CA TRP A 935 -36.22 -3.59 -15.21
C TRP A 935 -36.29 -2.87 -16.57
N ALA A 936 -37.29 -2.00 -16.74
CA ALA A 936 -37.53 -1.26 -17.99
C ALA A 936 -36.44 -0.21 -18.30
N GLY A 937 -35.86 0.43 -17.29
CA GLY A 937 -34.80 1.44 -17.46
C GLY A 937 -33.38 0.94 -17.23
N ASN A 938 -33.15 0.23 -16.12
CA ASN A 938 -31.81 -0.10 -15.62
C ASN A 938 -31.49 -1.62 -15.65
N LYS A 939 -32.43 -2.47 -16.11
CA LYS A 939 -32.34 -3.94 -16.13
C LYS A 939 -32.02 -4.59 -14.76
N VAL A 940 -32.42 -3.93 -13.67
CA VAL A 940 -32.29 -4.43 -12.29
C VAL A 940 -33.48 -5.34 -11.97
N CYS A 941 -33.24 -6.50 -11.34
CA CYS A 941 -34.29 -7.47 -11.01
C CYS A 941 -34.55 -7.48 -9.50
N LEU A 942 -35.73 -7.00 -9.08
CA LEU A 942 -36.11 -6.99 -7.67
C LEU A 942 -36.96 -8.22 -7.33
N GLU A 943 -36.42 -9.15 -6.54
CA GLU A 943 -37.19 -10.29 -6.01
C GLU A 943 -38.08 -9.84 -4.84
N PRO A 944 -39.43 -9.95 -4.92
CA PRO A 944 -40.35 -9.43 -3.89
C PRO A 944 -40.06 -9.98 -2.48
N ASN A 945 -39.78 -11.28 -2.40
CA ASN A 945 -39.50 -11.98 -1.13
C ASN A 945 -38.23 -11.47 -0.41
N ASN A 946 -37.34 -10.77 -1.12
CA ASN A 946 -36.11 -10.21 -0.57
C ASN A 946 -36.25 -8.74 -0.16
N ILE A 947 -37.40 -8.09 -0.44
CA ILE A 947 -37.68 -6.68 -0.09
C ILE A 947 -38.09 -6.57 1.38
N THR A 948 -37.11 -6.66 2.27
CA THR A 948 -37.30 -6.60 3.74
C THR A 948 -36.34 -5.62 4.39
N PRO A 949 -36.79 -4.76 5.34
CA PRO A 949 -35.92 -3.82 6.02
C PRO A 949 -34.82 -4.53 6.82
N ASN A 950 -33.56 -4.28 6.48
CA ASN A 950 -32.41 -4.78 7.24
C ASN A 950 -31.33 -3.69 7.33
N PRO A 951 -31.25 -2.93 8.44
CA PRO A 951 -30.34 -1.79 8.58
C PRO A 951 -28.86 -2.15 8.35
N GLY A 952 -28.40 -3.26 8.93
CA GLY A 952 -27.02 -3.72 8.82
C GLY A 952 -26.65 -4.17 7.40
N LEU A 953 -27.56 -4.88 6.72
CA LEU A 953 -27.37 -5.29 5.32
C LEU A 953 -27.44 -4.08 4.37
N ARG A 954 -28.38 -3.14 4.57
CA ARG A 954 -28.46 -1.89 3.81
C ARG A 954 -27.19 -1.06 3.95
N TYR A 955 -26.65 -0.95 5.17
CA TYR A 955 -25.36 -0.31 5.44
C TYR A 955 -24.23 -1.02 4.67
N LEU A 956 -24.14 -2.35 4.79
CA LEU A 956 -23.12 -3.14 4.08
C LEU A 956 -23.21 -2.98 2.56
N SER A 957 -24.40 -3.10 1.95
CA SER A 957 -24.61 -2.95 0.51
C SER A 957 -24.23 -1.54 0.03
N LYS A 958 -24.68 -0.49 0.71
CA LYS A 958 -24.31 0.91 0.38
C LYS A 958 -22.80 1.14 0.50
N LEU A 959 -22.19 0.61 1.56
CA LEU A 959 -20.76 0.71 1.80
C LEU A 959 -19.96 -0.02 0.71
N CYS A 960 -20.44 -1.18 0.24
CA CYS A 960 -19.83 -1.92 -0.85
C CYS A 960 -19.82 -1.15 -2.17
N LEU A 961 -20.97 -0.63 -2.59
CA LEU A 961 -21.10 0.16 -3.82
C LEU A 961 -20.20 1.41 -3.79
N ASN A 962 -20.24 2.17 -2.70
CA ASN A 962 -19.45 3.39 -2.53
C ASN A 962 -17.93 3.13 -2.44
N SER A 963 -17.51 1.96 -1.96
CA SER A 963 -16.10 1.60 -1.79
C SER A 963 -15.45 1.05 -3.07
N LEU A 964 -16.25 0.45 -3.96
CA LEU A 964 -15.76 -0.33 -5.09
C LEU A 964 -15.07 0.53 -6.17
N TRP A 965 -15.71 1.60 -6.64
CA TRP A 965 -15.18 2.43 -7.73
C TRP A 965 -13.84 3.08 -7.36
N GLY A 966 -13.66 3.48 -6.08
CA GLY A 966 -12.40 3.99 -5.56
C GLY A 966 -11.26 2.97 -5.55
N ARG A 967 -11.57 1.66 -5.55
CA ARG A 967 -10.57 0.60 -5.67
C ARG A 967 -10.07 0.42 -7.11
N PHE A 968 -10.92 0.67 -8.10
CA PHE A 968 -10.51 0.67 -9.52
C PHE A 968 -9.53 1.82 -9.82
N ALA A 969 -9.70 2.98 -9.18
CA ALA A 969 -8.81 4.16 -9.26
C ALA A 969 -7.57 4.11 -8.31
N LEU A 970 -7.15 2.93 -7.84
CA LEU A 970 -6.04 2.81 -6.90
C LEU A 970 -4.73 3.38 -7.49
N ARG A 971 -4.08 4.29 -6.75
CA ARG A 971 -2.75 4.80 -7.13
C ARG A 971 -1.72 3.69 -7.05
N ASN A 972 -0.97 3.46 -8.13
CA ASN A 972 0.03 2.39 -8.21
C ASN A 972 1.41 2.80 -7.64
N ARG A 973 1.72 4.11 -7.58
CA ARG A 973 2.94 4.66 -6.94
C ARG A 973 2.67 5.07 -5.48
N LEU A 974 2.47 4.09 -4.61
CA LEU A 974 2.36 4.31 -3.16
C LEU A 974 3.73 4.18 -2.47
N THR A 975 4.00 5.05 -1.50
CA THR A 975 5.15 4.92 -0.59
C THR A 975 4.98 3.66 0.26
N LYS A 976 6.00 2.81 0.25
CA LYS A 976 6.18 1.65 1.12
C LYS A 976 7.08 2.04 2.29
N THR A 977 6.98 1.27 3.38
CA THR A 977 7.79 1.45 4.58
C THR A 977 8.36 0.10 4.98
N GLU A 978 9.66 0.05 5.24
CA GLU A 978 10.38 -1.17 5.63
C GLU A 978 11.28 -0.85 6.82
N ILE A 979 11.20 -1.65 7.89
CA ILE A 979 12.11 -1.54 9.03
C ILE A 979 13.28 -2.47 8.77
N VAL A 980 14.49 -1.93 8.80
CA VAL A 980 15.75 -2.66 8.63
C VAL A 980 16.53 -2.73 9.95
N GLU A 981 17.26 -3.83 10.16
CA GLU A 981 18.02 -4.07 11.40
C GLU A 981 19.53 -4.18 11.19
N CYS A 982 20.01 -4.17 9.94
CA CYS A 982 21.42 -4.25 9.62
C CYS A 982 21.80 -3.54 8.32
N HIS A 983 23.10 -3.23 8.19
CA HIS A 983 23.64 -2.51 7.03
C HIS A 983 23.35 -3.19 5.69
N ALA A 984 23.32 -4.53 5.64
CA ALA A 984 23.10 -5.27 4.40
C ALA A 984 21.69 -5.09 3.83
N GLU A 985 20.67 -4.99 4.70
CA GLU A 985 19.29 -4.70 4.30
C GLU A 985 19.16 -3.25 3.81
N LEU A 986 19.75 -2.30 4.54
CA LEU A 986 19.78 -0.89 4.17
C LEU A 986 20.49 -0.69 2.82
N ALA A 987 21.68 -1.26 2.66
CA ALA A 987 22.46 -1.19 1.42
C ALA A 987 21.72 -1.82 0.22
N LYS A 988 20.92 -2.87 0.44
CA LYS A 988 20.07 -3.47 -0.61
C LYS A 988 19.02 -2.48 -1.11
N LEU A 989 18.36 -1.74 -0.22
CA LEU A 989 17.39 -0.71 -0.60
C LEU A 989 18.07 0.50 -1.26
N LEU A 990 19.18 1.00 -0.68
CA LEU A 990 19.97 2.12 -1.21
C LEU A 990 20.47 1.88 -2.65
N ASN A 991 20.80 0.63 -3.00
CA ASN A 991 21.33 0.24 -4.31
C ASN A 991 20.28 -0.25 -5.31
N ASP A 992 19.00 -0.41 -4.93
CA ASP A 992 17.96 -0.79 -5.88
C ASP A 992 17.60 0.40 -6.79
N ARG A 993 17.70 0.19 -8.11
CA ARG A 993 17.42 1.20 -9.14
C ARG A 993 15.94 1.33 -9.47
N LYS A 994 15.09 0.43 -8.97
CA LYS A 994 13.65 0.44 -9.22
C LYS A 994 12.88 1.31 -8.22
N ILE A 995 13.56 1.79 -7.18
CA ILE A 995 12.93 2.51 -6.07
C ILE A 995 13.60 3.85 -5.78
N GLU A 996 12.74 4.79 -5.41
CA GLU A 996 13.05 6.15 -5.00
C GLU A 996 12.92 6.23 -3.47
N ILE A 997 14.02 6.35 -2.74
CA ILE A 997 13.97 6.48 -1.28
C ILE A 997 13.47 7.87 -0.91
N SER A 998 12.45 7.90 -0.04
CA SER A 998 11.75 9.10 0.43
C SER A 998 12.24 9.56 1.80
N SER A 999 12.50 8.64 2.74
CA SER A 999 13.12 8.94 4.04
C SER A 999 13.87 7.74 4.58
N ILE A 1000 14.84 8.00 5.46
CA ILE A 1000 15.56 7.01 6.25
C ILE A 1000 15.62 7.58 7.68
N ASP A 1001 15.01 6.89 8.62
CA ASP A 1001 14.75 7.42 9.97
C ASP A 1001 15.22 6.42 11.03
N GLN A 1002 16.13 6.83 11.91
CA GLN A 1002 16.55 5.98 13.02
C GLN A 1002 15.43 5.90 14.08
N LEU A 1003 14.87 4.71 14.27
CA LEU A 1003 13.81 4.46 15.26
C LEU A 1003 14.40 4.18 16.64
N THR A 1004 15.41 3.30 16.67
CA THR A 1004 16.17 2.88 17.86
C THR A 1004 17.63 2.65 17.46
N GLU A 1005 18.50 2.31 18.42
CA GLU A 1005 19.88 1.89 18.12
C GLU A 1005 19.96 0.67 17.17
N LYS A 1006 18.93 -0.18 17.18
CA LYS A 1006 18.85 -1.42 16.39
C LYS A 1006 18.08 -1.23 15.09
N PHE A 1007 17.04 -0.40 15.07
CA PHE A 1007 16.06 -0.34 13.98
C PHE A 1007 16.03 1.00 13.27
N TRP A 1008 16.03 0.93 11.95
CA TRP A 1008 15.91 2.07 11.05
C TRP A 1008 14.69 1.85 10.15
N MET A 1009 13.89 2.90 9.93
CA MET A 1009 12.76 2.88 9.01
C MET A 1009 13.19 3.48 7.67
N VAL A 1010 12.98 2.75 6.58
CA VAL A 1010 13.21 3.22 5.21
C VAL A 1010 11.87 3.35 4.52
N CYS A 1011 11.53 4.55 4.07
CA CYS A 1011 10.36 4.81 3.24
C CYS A 1011 10.79 4.98 1.78
N TYR A 1012 10.14 4.30 0.84
CA TYR A 1012 10.48 4.35 -0.60
C TYR A 1012 9.26 4.22 -1.50
N LYS A 1013 9.35 4.75 -2.73
CA LYS A 1013 8.34 4.60 -3.80
C LYS A 1013 8.95 3.78 -4.94
N ALA A 1014 8.13 3.26 -5.86
CA ALA A 1014 8.65 2.82 -7.15
C ALA A 1014 9.02 4.05 -8.00
N GLU A 1015 10.11 3.94 -8.77
CA GLU A 1015 10.41 4.87 -9.86
C GLU A 1015 9.34 4.75 -10.96
N ASP A 1016 9.02 5.84 -11.67
CA ASP A 1016 7.88 5.87 -12.60
C ASP A 1016 7.98 4.81 -13.72
N GLU A 1017 9.19 4.60 -14.25
CA GLU A 1017 9.50 3.55 -15.25
C GLU A 1017 9.27 2.11 -14.73
N HIS A 1018 9.19 1.94 -13.41
CA HIS A 1018 9.10 0.66 -12.71
C HIS A 1018 7.79 0.49 -11.93
N VAL A 1019 6.82 1.41 -12.10
CA VAL A 1019 5.47 1.29 -11.52
C VAL A 1019 4.74 0.12 -12.20
N VAL A 1020 4.34 -0.85 -11.39
CA VAL A 1020 3.51 -1.98 -11.83
C VAL A 1020 2.06 -1.71 -11.42
N GLU A 1021 1.12 -1.86 -12.35
CA GLU A 1021 -0.31 -1.75 -12.03
C GLU A 1021 -0.75 -2.81 -11.03
N HIS A 1022 -1.61 -2.43 -10.08
CA HIS A 1022 -2.19 -3.37 -9.13
C HIS A 1022 -3.10 -4.36 -9.88
N GLY A 1023 -3.01 -5.66 -9.58
CA GLY A 1023 -3.83 -6.70 -10.23
C GLY A 1023 -5.35 -6.64 -9.96
N THR A 1024 -5.85 -5.52 -9.43
CA THR A 1024 -7.27 -5.19 -9.23
C THR A 1024 -7.59 -3.71 -9.52
N SER A 1025 -6.66 -2.94 -10.11
CA SER A 1025 -6.94 -1.58 -10.57
C SER A 1025 -7.42 -1.63 -12.02
N ASN A 1026 -8.34 -0.74 -12.37
CA ASN A 1026 -8.79 -0.53 -13.74
C ASN A 1026 -9.24 0.93 -13.85
N VAL A 1027 -8.32 1.83 -14.23
CA VAL A 1027 -8.62 3.27 -14.26
C VAL A 1027 -9.70 3.62 -15.29
N ALA A 1028 -9.88 2.82 -16.35
CA ALA A 1028 -10.92 3.04 -17.35
C ALA A 1028 -12.34 2.93 -16.75
N ILE A 1029 -12.60 1.92 -15.92
CA ILE A 1029 -13.89 1.78 -15.20
C ILE A 1029 -14.13 3.01 -14.31
N ALA A 1030 -13.13 3.43 -13.54
CA ALA A 1030 -13.29 4.61 -12.67
C ALA A 1030 -13.47 5.93 -13.46
N LEU A 1031 -12.82 6.07 -14.61
CA LEU A 1031 -13.03 7.19 -15.53
C LEU A 1031 -14.45 7.17 -16.11
N TRP A 1032 -14.97 6.00 -16.51
CA TRP A 1032 -16.34 5.85 -16.99
C TRP A 1032 -17.35 6.21 -15.90
N THR A 1033 -17.31 5.54 -14.74
CA THR A 1033 -18.24 5.79 -13.61
C THR A 1033 -18.27 7.27 -13.22
N THR A 1034 -17.10 7.91 -13.07
CA THR A 1034 -17.07 9.33 -12.68
C THR A 1034 -17.48 10.29 -13.80
N SER A 1035 -17.36 9.88 -15.07
CA SER A 1035 -17.79 10.70 -16.21
C SER A 1035 -19.29 10.58 -16.47
N ALA A 1036 -19.84 9.37 -16.40
CA ALA A 1036 -21.29 9.13 -16.43
C ALA A 1036 -22.00 9.92 -15.32
N ALA A 1037 -21.51 9.88 -14.08
CA ALA A 1037 -22.05 10.69 -12.99
C ALA A 1037 -22.01 12.21 -13.26
N ARG A 1038 -20.94 12.71 -13.91
CA ARG A 1038 -20.86 14.12 -14.33
C ARG A 1038 -21.81 14.47 -15.47
N VAL A 1039 -22.04 13.56 -16.41
CA VAL A 1039 -23.00 13.74 -17.52
C VAL A 1039 -24.42 13.74 -16.98
N HIS A 1040 -24.79 12.80 -16.09
CA HIS A 1040 -26.10 12.76 -15.44
C HIS A 1040 -26.39 14.03 -14.61
N LEU A 1041 -25.39 14.54 -13.88
CA LEU A 1041 -25.51 15.83 -13.20
C LEU A 1041 -25.70 16.98 -14.21
N LEU A 1042 -24.99 16.98 -15.34
CA LEU A 1042 -25.12 17.98 -16.40
C LEU A 1042 -26.50 17.94 -17.08
N GLU A 1043 -27.06 16.76 -17.32
CA GLU A 1043 -28.42 16.55 -17.82
C GLU A 1043 -29.46 17.11 -16.84
N SER A 1044 -29.32 16.78 -15.55
CA SER A 1044 -30.17 17.34 -14.49
C SER A 1044 -30.10 18.88 -14.45
N LEU A 1045 -28.90 19.46 -14.59
CA LEU A 1045 -28.72 20.92 -14.68
C LEU A 1045 -29.32 21.52 -15.96
N HIS A 1046 -29.35 20.77 -17.08
CA HIS A 1046 -30.02 21.21 -18.29
C HIS A 1046 -31.54 21.28 -18.12
N LEU A 1047 -32.17 20.35 -17.37
CA LEU A 1047 -33.60 20.40 -17.06
C LEU A 1047 -33.97 21.62 -16.19
N VAL A 1048 -33.09 22.02 -15.26
CA VAL A 1048 -33.24 23.29 -14.52
C VAL A 1048 -33.13 24.49 -15.46
N TYR A 1049 -32.20 24.48 -16.43
CA TYR A 1049 -31.95 25.63 -17.32
C TYR A 1049 -32.79 25.70 -18.60
N LYS A 1050 -33.49 24.63 -19.00
CA LYS A 1050 -34.20 24.54 -20.29
C LYS A 1050 -35.56 23.86 -20.15
N GLN A 1051 -36.49 24.24 -21.01
CA GLN A 1051 -37.74 23.53 -21.24
C GLN A 1051 -37.51 22.35 -22.21
N GLU A 1052 -38.47 21.42 -22.32
CA GLU A 1052 -38.37 20.25 -23.21
C GLU A 1052 -38.16 20.62 -24.69
N ASN A 1053 -38.67 21.78 -25.11
CA ASN A 1053 -38.48 22.36 -26.45
C ASN A 1053 -37.07 22.98 -26.67
N GLY A 1054 -36.17 22.89 -25.69
CA GLY A 1054 -34.80 23.42 -25.74
C GLY A 1054 -34.68 24.93 -25.42
N VAL A 1055 -35.78 25.65 -25.22
CA VAL A 1055 -35.78 27.08 -24.86
C VAL A 1055 -35.28 27.26 -23.42
N GLN A 1056 -34.48 28.31 -23.18
CA GLN A 1056 -33.95 28.60 -21.85
C GLN A 1056 -35.08 28.97 -20.87
N ARG A 1057 -35.11 28.33 -19.69
CA ARG A 1057 -35.95 28.74 -18.56
C ARG A 1057 -35.40 30.03 -17.95
N TYR A 1058 -36.30 30.97 -17.66
CA TYR A 1058 -36.03 32.22 -16.92
C TYR A 1058 -36.82 32.28 -15.59
N ASP A 1059 -37.69 31.29 -15.39
CA ASP A 1059 -38.50 30.97 -14.22
C ASP A 1059 -37.74 30.21 -13.12
N THR A 1060 -36.55 29.71 -13.44
CA THR A 1060 -35.66 28.94 -12.58
C THR A 1060 -34.30 29.61 -12.42
N ARG A 1061 -33.62 29.32 -11.31
CA ARG A 1061 -32.25 29.76 -11.07
C ARG A 1061 -31.47 28.67 -10.33
N LEU A 1062 -30.26 28.42 -10.79
CA LEU A 1062 -29.32 27.53 -10.12
C LEU A 1062 -28.60 28.28 -8.98
N LEU A 1063 -28.58 27.71 -7.78
CA LEU A 1063 -27.92 28.26 -6.61
C LEU A 1063 -26.58 27.57 -6.32
N TYR A 1064 -26.54 26.23 -6.38
CA TYR A 1064 -25.34 25.44 -6.08
C TYR A 1064 -25.41 24.03 -6.68
N MET A 1065 -24.27 23.38 -6.84
CA MET A 1065 -24.16 21.96 -7.20
C MET A 1065 -22.92 21.31 -6.56
N ASP A 1066 -23.02 20.04 -6.19
CA ASP A 1066 -21.87 19.26 -5.73
C ASP A 1066 -22.08 17.76 -5.95
N THR A 1067 -21.32 17.20 -6.89
CA THR A 1067 -21.16 15.76 -7.19
C THR A 1067 -22.43 15.04 -7.65
N ASP A 1068 -23.43 14.98 -6.79
CA ASP A 1068 -24.70 14.25 -6.89
C ASP A 1068 -25.90 15.07 -6.37
N SER A 1069 -25.68 16.34 -5.99
CA SER A 1069 -26.69 17.25 -5.44
C SER A 1069 -26.77 18.59 -6.19
N ILE A 1070 -27.97 19.17 -6.25
CA ILE A 1070 -28.29 20.46 -6.88
C ILE A 1070 -29.17 21.27 -5.93
N PHE A 1071 -28.91 22.57 -5.80
CA PHE A 1071 -29.82 23.54 -5.18
C PHE A 1071 -30.26 24.54 -6.25
N TYR A 1072 -31.57 24.73 -6.39
CA TYR A 1072 -32.19 25.65 -7.33
C TYR A 1072 -33.44 26.29 -6.73
N ASP A 1073 -33.79 27.48 -7.19
CA ASP A 1073 -35.09 28.12 -6.96
C ASP A 1073 -35.92 28.12 -8.25
N PHE A 1074 -37.23 27.97 -8.11
CA PHE A 1074 -38.20 28.01 -9.20
C PHE A 1074 -39.50 28.67 -8.76
N LYS A 1075 -40.27 29.21 -9.70
CA LYS A 1075 -41.60 29.78 -9.40
C LYS A 1075 -42.60 28.67 -9.11
N SER A 1076 -43.20 28.69 -7.92
CA SER A 1076 -44.20 27.70 -7.45
C SER A 1076 -45.49 27.62 -8.28
N GLU A 1077 -45.74 28.59 -9.16
CA GLU A 1077 -46.83 28.59 -10.14
C GLU A 1077 -46.59 27.60 -11.30
N LEU A 1078 -45.36 27.09 -11.44
CA LEU A 1078 -44.93 26.17 -12.47
C LEU A 1078 -44.54 24.82 -11.87
N SER A 1079 -44.57 23.77 -12.68
CA SER A 1079 -44.08 22.45 -12.27
C SER A 1079 -42.57 22.48 -11.99
N ASP A 1080 -42.18 21.76 -10.95
CA ASP A 1080 -40.78 21.55 -10.60
C ASP A 1080 -40.01 21.00 -11.82
N PRO A 1081 -38.89 21.64 -12.24
CA PRO A 1081 -38.05 21.11 -13.32
C PRO A 1081 -37.39 19.75 -13.01
N LEU A 1082 -37.28 19.38 -11.74
CA LEU A 1082 -36.69 18.12 -11.27
C LEU A 1082 -37.58 17.49 -10.17
N PRO A 1083 -38.76 16.95 -10.48
CA PRO A 1083 -39.73 16.44 -9.50
C PRO A 1083 -39.25 15.20 -8.69
N GLY A 1084 -38.02 14.75 -8.94
CA GLY A 1084 -37.36 13.66 -8.23
C GLY A 1084 -37.98 12.28 -8.46
N GLY A 1085 -37.59 11.34 -7.61
CA GLY A 1085 -38.03 9.96 -7.66
C GLY A 1085 -37.45 9.10 -6.52
N GLN A 1086 -37.80 7.82 -6.56
CA GLN A 1086 -37.49 6.84 -5.50
C GLN A 1086 -36.66 5.65 -6.00
N GLN A 1087 -36.25 5.67 -7.27
CA GLN A 1087 -35.46 4.62 -7.91
C GLN A 1087 -33.98 4.97 -8.01
N LEU A 1088 -33.19 3.98 -8.42
CA LEU A 1088 -31.77 4.16 -8.65
C LEU A 1088 -31.50 5.17 -9.78
N GLY A 1089 -30.69 6.18 -9.48
CA GLY A 1089 -30.34 7.25 -10.42
C GLY A 1089 -31.30 8.44 -10.40
N GLU A 1090 -32.53 8.28 -9.90
CA GLU A 1090 -33.45 9.40 -9.69
C GLU A 1090 -32.94 10.31 -8.56
N LEU A 1091 -33.14 11.62 -8.69
CA LEU A 1091 -32.86 12.58 -7.62
C LEU A 1091 -33.91 12.44 -6.52
N THR A 1092 -33.51 12.52 -5.26
CA THR A 1092 -34.44 12.53 -4.12
C THR A 1092 -34.36 13.89 -3.42
N ASP A 1093 -35.50 14.42 -2.97
CA ASP A 1093 -35.52 15.59 -2.11
C ASP A 1093 -34.87 15.26 -0.75
N ASP A 1094 -33.84 16.03 -0.37
CA ASP A 1094 -33.13 15.92 0.90
C ASP A 1094 -33.96 16.46 2.09
N TYR A 1095 -34.96 17.31 1.82
CA TYR A 1095 -35.75 18.03 2.84
C TYR A 1095 -37.27 18.06 2.56
N PRO A 1096 -37.94 16.93 2.25
CA PRO A 1096 -39.33 16.90 1.74
C PRO A 1096 -40.39 17.49 2.69
N ASN A 1097 -40.07 17.58 3.98
CA ASN A 1097 -40.94 18.16 5.00
C ASN A 1097 -40.64 19.64 5.30
N HIS A 1098 -39.74 20.29 4.56
CA HIS A 1098 -39.30 21.66 4.82
C HIS A 1098 -39.24 22.51 3.55
N THR A 1099 -39.48 23.81 3.70
CA THR A 1099 -39.20 24.82 2.66
C THR A 1099 -37.86 25.49 2.95
N ILE A 1100 -36.99 25.63 1.96
CA ILE A 1100 -35.75 26.43 2.10
C ILE A 1100 -36.13 27.91 2.01
N MET A 1101 -36.11 28.61 3.14
CA MET A 1101 -36.46 30.03 3.23
C MET A 1101 -35.31 30.94 2.77
N GLU A 1102 -34.06 30.57 3.07
CA GLU A 1102 -32.88 31.31 2.64
C GLU A 1102 -31.66 30.39 2.43
N PHE A 1103 -30.91 30.63 1.36
CA PHE A 1103 -29.69 29.92 0.99
C PHE A 1103 -28.49 30.87 0.97
N VAL A 1104 -27.44 30.54 1.73
CA VAL A 1104 -26.21 31.34 1.85
C VAL A 1104 -25.01 30.51 1.39
N CYS A 1105 -24.30 30.96 0.36
CA CYS A 1105 -23.08 30.29 -0.13
C CYS A 1105 -21.84 31.10 0.21
N ALA A 1106 -21.01 30.57 1.12
CA ALA A 1106 -19.71 31.13 1.47
C ALA A 1106 -18.56 30.54 0.63
N GLY A 1107 -18.83 29.54 -0.22
CA GLY A 1107 -17.89 28.98 -1.18
C GLY A 1107 -18.14 27.49 -1.47
N PRO A 1108 -17.28 26.86 -2.28
CA PRO A 1108 -17.40 25.42 -2.58
C PRO A 1108 -17.35 24.57 -1.30
N LYS A 1109 -18.41 23.81 -1.04
CA LYS A 1109 -18.60 22.99 0.17
C LYS A 1109 -18.61 23.82 1.47
N ALA A 1110 -19.07 25.07 1.40
CA ALA A 1110 -19.27 25.99 2.52
C ALA A 1110 -20.58 26.78 2.33
N TYR A 1111 -21.68 26.32 2.94
CA TYR A 1111 -23.00 26.93 2.79
C TYR A 1111 -23.86 26.82 4.06
N GLY A 1112 -24.85 27.70 4.16
CA GLY A 1112 -25.88 27.74 5.19
C GLY A 1112 -27.28 27.67 4.60
N LEU A 1113 -28.18 26.98 5.27
CA LEU A 1113 -29.60 26.85 4.94
C LEU A 1113 -30.43 27.33 6.13
N TRP A 1114 -31.45 28.15 5.85
CA TRP A 1114 -32.60 28.32 6.72
C TRP A 1114 -33.74 27.50 6.14
N LEU A 1115 -34.20 26.51 6.91
CA LEU A 1115 -35.30 25.61 6.59
C LEU A 1115 -36.50 25.98 7.49
N ARG A 1116 -37.71 25.86 6.96
CA ARG A 1116 -38.96 25.95 7.73
C ARG A 1116 -39.74 24.67 7.58
N ASN A 1117 -40.13 24.05 8.69
CA ASN A 1117 -40.94 22.83 8.68
C ASN A 1117 -42.35 23.14 8.14
N ASN A 1118 -42.79 22.40 7.12
CA ASN A 1118 -44.05 22.65 6.42
C ASN A 1118 -45.30 22.30 7.25
N ALA A 1119 -45.15 21.46 8.28
CA ALA A 1119 -46.25 21.03 9.16
C ALA A 1119 -46.30 21.81 10.49
N THR A 1120 -45.15 22.09 11.12
CA THR A 1120 -45.11 22.80 12.41
C THR A 1120 -44.87 24.30 12.28
N GLY A 1121 -44.34 24.77 11.13
CA GLY A 1121 -43.92 26.15 10.91
C GLY A 1121 -42.61 26.54 11.61
N GLU A 1122 -41.96 25.62 12.31
CA GLU A 1122 -40.72 25.86 13.05
C GLU A 1122 -39.51 26.05 12.13
N ASP A 1123 -38.59 26.92 12.53
CA ASP A 1123 -37.39 27.26 11.77
C ASP A 1123 -36.17 26.44 12.24
N GLU A 1124 -35.47 25.80 11.29
CA GLU A 1124 -34.23 25.04 11.51
C GLU A 1124 -33.09 25.64 10.68
N TYR A 1125 -31.91 25.79 11.28
CA TYR A 1125 -30.72 26.32 10.61
C TYR A 1125 -29.65 25.24 10.44
N LYS A 1126 -29.19 25.02 9.20
CA LYS A 1126 -28.12 24.04 8.89
C LYS A 1126 -26.92 24.74 8.26
N VAL A 1127 -25.75 24.64 8.91
CA VAL A 1127 -24.47 25.10 8.38
C VAL A 1127 -23.60 23.90 7.99
N LYS A 1128 -23.00 23.93 6.79
CA LYS A 1128 -22.06 22.90 6.31
C LYS A 1128 -20.77 23.56 5.83
N VAL A 1129 -19.64 23.24 6.46
CA VAL A 1129 -18.30 23.75 6.07
C VAL A 1129 -17.28 22.62 6.02
N ARG A 1130 -16.69 22.38 4.84
CA ARG A 1130 -15.67 21.34 4.67
C ARG A 1130 -14.38 21.66 5.43
N GLY A 1131 -13.91 20.69 6.22
CA GLY A 1131 -12.61 20.74 6.91
C GLY A 1131 -12.64 21.39 8.29
N ILE A 1132 -13.76 22.02 8.65
CA ILE A 1132 -14.12 22.44 10.01
C ILE A 1132 -14.95 21.31 10.62
N THR A 1133 -14.71 21.00 11.90
CA THR A 1133 -15.58 20.10 12.66
C THR A 1133 -16.59 20.99 13.38
N LEU A 1134 -17.87 20.88 13.03
CA LEU A 1134 -18.94 21.67 13.62
C LEU A 1134 -19.42 20.98 14.91
N ASP A 1135 -18.54 20.99 15.92
CA ASP A 1135 -18.91 20.72 17.31
C ASP A 1135 -19.62 21.94 17.92
N SER A 1136 -20.07 21.82 19.16
CA SER A 1136 -20.86 22.86 19.83
C SER A 1136 -20.10 24.19 19.89
N ASP A 1137 -18.83 24.16 20.31
CA ASP A 1137 -17.93 25.34 20.32
C ASP A 1137 -17.83 26.01 18.93
N ALA A 1138 -17.82 25.22 17.85
CA ALA A 1138 -17.76 25.75 16.48
C ALA A 1138 -19.11 26.23 15.96
N CYS A 1139 -20.22 25.58 16.31
CA CYS A 1139 -21.57 26.01 15.95
C CYS A 1139 -21.94 27.35 16.60
N GLU A 1140 -21.55 27.58 17.86
CA GLU A 1140 -21.69 28.87 18.54
C GLU A 1140 -20.88 29.98 17.83
N ARG A 1141 -19.72 29.65 17.27
CA ARG A 1141 -18.83 30.59 16.56
C ARG A 1141 -19.23 30.88 15.11
N LEU A 1142 -19.93 29.97 14.45
CA LEU A 1142 -20.37 30.11 13.05
C LEU A 1142 -21.83 29.65 12.91
N THR A 1143 -22.74 30.52 13.34
CA THR A 1143 -24.17 30.40 13.08
C THR A 1143 -24.52 30.70 11.62
N PHE A 1144 -25.75 30.39 11.21
CA PHE A 1144 -26.27 30.78 9.89
C PHE A 1144 -26.18 32.30 9.67
N GLU A 1145 -26.69 33.09 10.62
CA GLU A 1145 -26.63 34.56 10.56
C GLU A 1145 -25.19 35.08 10.54
N LYS A 1146 -24.25 34.44 11.27
CA LYS A 1146 -22.84 34.84 11.18
C LYS A 1146 -22.25 34.52 9.80
N MET A 1147 -22.56 33.36 9.21
CA MET A 1147 -22.13 33.07 7.83
C MET A 1147 -22.71 34.07 6.82
N LYS A 1148 -23.98 34.44 6.98
CA LYS A 1148 -24.67 35.44 6.17
C LYS A 1148 -23.99 36.80 6.27
N ASP A 1149 -23.81 37.32 7.48
CA ASP A 1149 -23.03 38.54 7.76
C ASP A 1149 -21.64 38.51 7.10
N MET A 1150 -20.90 37.40 7.27
CA MET A 1150 -19.57 37.24 6.65
C MET A 1150 -19.61 37.27 5.12
N VAL A 1151 -20.62 36.68 4.48
CA VAL A 1151 -20.80 36.71 3.02
C VAL A 1151 -21.18 38.10 2.52
N LEU A 1152 -22.11 38.77 3.22
CA LEU A 1152 -22.57 40.13 2.91
C LEU A 1152 -21.44 41.16 3.04
N ASN A 1153 -20.69 41.10 4.14
CA ASN A 1153 -19.65 42.07 4.48
C ASN A 1153 -18.25 41.67 3.97
N LYS A 1154 -18.16 40.71 3.04
CA LYS A 1154 -16.88 40.18 2.51
C LYS A 1154 -15.94 41.27 1.98
N MET A 1155 -16.48 42.31 1.36
CA MET A 1155 -15.70 43.36 0.67
C MET A 1155 -15.41 44.59 1.55
N GLY A 1156 -15.85 44.60 2.82
CA GLY A 1156 -15.89 45.82 3.65
C GLY A 1156 -15.18 45.75 5.01
N GLN A 1157 -14.57 44.62 5.39
CA GLN A 1157 -13.87 44.48 6.68
C GLN A 1157 -12.55 43.71 6.51
N GLU A 1158 -11.47 44.24 7.09
CA GLU A 1158 -10.12 43.64 7.01
C GLU A 1158 -10.02 42.29 7.74
N ASP A 1159 -10.86 42.04 8.76
CA ASP A 1159 -10.77 40.87 9.64
C ASP A 1159 -12.04 40.00 9.60
N ASN A 1160 -12.68 39.87 8.43
CA ASN A 1160 -13.89 39.06 8.21
C ASN A 1160 -13.60 37.53 8.21
N ASN A 1161 -13.25 36.99 9.39
CA ASN A 1161 -12.91 35.58 9.61
C ASN A 1161 -13.42 35.03 10.95
N VAL A 1162 -13.64 33.72 11.00
CA VAL A 1162 -13.95 32.99 12.24
C VAL A 1162 -12.81 32.02 12.57
N ARG A 1163 -12.40 32.02 13.84
CA ARG A 1163 -11.36 31.12 14.38
C ARG A 1163 -11.99 30.07 15.29
N PHE A 1164 -11.79 28.81 14.92
CA PHE A 1164 -12.18 27.62 15.69
C PHE A 1164 -10.95 27.07 16.41
N ASN A 1165 -11.07 26.82 17.71
CA ASN A 1165 -10.00 26.27 18.53
C ASN A 1165 -10.38 24.85 18.97
N TYR A 1166 -9.59 23.86 18.59
CA TYR A 1166 -9.78 22.47 18.97
C TYR A 1166 -8.61 22.04 19.88
N PRO A 1167 -8.76 22.12 21.21
CA PRO A 1167 -7.68 21.83 22.16
C PRO A 1167 -7.26 20.36 22.13
N THR A 1168 -8.21 19.43 21.92
CA THR A 1168 -8.01 17.98 22.12
C THR A 1168 -8.07 17.14 20.84
N LYS A 1169 -8.46 17.69 19.69
CA LYS A 1169 -8.83 16.90 18.49
C LYS A 1169 -7.71 16.72 17.46
N ASN A 1170 -6.46 16.99 17.82
CA ASN A 1170 -5.34 17.02 16.88
C ASN A 1170 -4.12 16.25 17.42
N PHE A 1171 -4.11 14.95 17.10
CA PHE A 1171 -3.05 14.03 17.44
C PHE A 1171 -1.86 14.16 16.47
N ARG A 1172 -0.67 14.37 17.01
CA ARG A 1172 0.62 14.29 16.32
C ARG A 1172 1.29 12.97 16.67
N ILE A 1173 1.51 12.13 15.66
CA ILE A 1173 2.11 10.79 15.76
C ILE A 1173 3.58 10.87 15.37
N THR A 1174 4.49 10.36 16.20
CA THR A 1174 5.91 10.25 15.85
C THR A 1174 6.23 8.97 15.07
N LYS A 1175 7.34 8.98 14.34
CA LYS A 1175 7.85 7.78 13.64
C LYS A 1175 8.24 6.64 14.61
N LYS A 1176 8.45 6.95 15.89
CA LYS A 1176 8.78 6.02 16.98
C LYS A 1176 7.55 5.40 17.68
N GLY A 1177 6.33 5.78 17.31
CA GLY A 1177 5.10 5.23 17.90
C GLY A 1177 4.56 5.98 19.11
N GLU A 1178 4.89 7.27 19.25
CA GLU A 1178 4.36 8.12 20.33
C GLU A 1178 3.23 9.02 19.81
N ILE A 1179 2.29 9.37 20.68
CA ILE A 1179 1.13 10.21 20.36
C ILE A 1179 1.10 11.42 21.28
N PHE A 1180 0.94 12.61 20.67
CA PHE A 1180 0.79 13.87 21.38
C PHE A 1180 -0.48 14.59 20.95
N THR A 1181 -1.30 15.05 21.90
CA THR A 1181 -2.36 16.02 21.65
C THR A 1181 -1.76 17.42 21.61
N VAL A 1182 -2.07 18.18 20.55
CA VAL A 1182 -1.58 19.55 20.35
C VAL A 1182 -2.75 20.44 19.90
N PRO A 1183 -3.03 21.59 20.55
CA PRO A 1183 -4.12 22.48 20.15
C PRO A 1183 -4.08 22.87 18.67
N LEU A 1184 -5.25 22.84 18.03
CA LEU A 1184 -5.41 23.15 16.61
C LEU A 1184 -6.38 24.31 16.41
N THR A 1185 -5.86 25.45 15.95
CA THR A 1185 -6.70 26.55 15.45
C THR A 1185 -6.93 26.42 13.95
N LYS A 1186 -8.20 26.58 13.51
CA LYS A 1186 -8.59 26.70 12.10
C LYS A 1186 -9.24 28.07 11.87
N LYS A 1187 -8.81 28.81 10.84
CA LYS A 1187 -9.42 30.06 10.36
C LYS A 1187 -10.35 29.73 9.18
N PHE A 1188 -11.55 30.30 9.15
CA PHE A 1188 -12.50 30.22 8.04
C PHE A 1188 -12.81 31.62 7.50
N ASN A 1189 -12.75 31.75 6.17
CA ASN A 1189 -13.04 32.95 5.40
C ASN A 1189 -13.99 32.56 4.24
N PRO A 1190 -14.96 33.40 3.83
CA PRO A 1190 -15.76 33.14 2.63
C PRO A 1190 -14.89 33.25 1.36
N THR A 1191 -14.96 32.27 0.45
CA THR A 1191 -14.07 32.15 -0.73
C THR A 1191 -14.82 32.36 -2.05
N VAL A 1192 -14.19 33.07 -2.98
CA VAL A 1192 -14.75 33.41 -4.30
C VAL A 1192 -13.57 33.37 -5.28
N ASN A 1193 -13.28 32.16 -5.78
CA ASN A 1193 -12.01 31.87 -6.46
C ASN A 1193 -12.19 31.53 -7.95
N LYS A 1194 -13.44 31.56 -8.46
CA LYS A 1194 -13.81 31.14 -9.83
C LYS A 1194 -14.66 32.18 -10.58
N CYS A 1195 -14.92 33.31 -9.95
CA CYS A 1195 -15.84 34.35 -10.38
C CYS A 1195 -15.46 35.67 -9.67
N VAL A 1196 -16.06 36.77 -10.08
CA VAL A 1196 -15.97 38.08 -9.43
C VAL A 1196 -17.34 38.44 -8.86
N ILE A 1197 -17.39 38.87 -7.60
CA ILE A 1197 -18.57 39.59 -7.10
C ILE A 1197 -18.45 41.02 -7.61
N ARG A 1198 -19.45 41.47 -8.37
CA ARG A 1198 -19.59 42.85 -8.81
C ARG A 1198 -20.78 43.48 -8.08
N ASP A 1199 -20.77 44.81 -8.07
CA ASP A 1199 -21.83 45.65 -7.53
C ASP A 1199 -22.02 45.52 -6.00
N ARG A 1200 -22.82 46.41 -5.38
CA ARG A 1200 -23.22 46.27 -3.96
C ARG A 1200 -24.24 45.14 -3.73
N GLY A 1201 -24.75 44.52 -4.80
CA GLY A 1201 -25.85 43.54 -4.79
C GLY A 1201 -25.43 42.07 -4.85
N LEU A 1202 -24.20 41.72 -4.45
CA LEU A 1202 -23.69 40.34 -4.39
C LEU A 1202 -23.69 39.59 -5.74
N ARG A 1203 -23.72 40.31 -6.87
CA ARG A 1203 -23.88 39.69 -8.19
C ARG A 1203 -22.60 38.98 -8.61
N VAL A 1204 -22.69 37.67 -8.80
CA VAL A 1204 -21.56 36.81 -9.18
C VAL A 1204 -21.48 36.72 -10.71
N VAL A 1205 -20.38 37.19 -11.30
CA VAL A 1205 -20.09 37.06 -12.74
C VAL A 1205 -18.82 36.23 -12.98
N PRO A 1206 -18.68 35.51 -14.12
CA PRO A 1206 -17.43 34.85 -14.48
C PRO A 1206 -16.28 35.85 -14.64
N PHE A 1207 -15.04 35.39 -14.45
CA PHE A 1207 -13.87 36.20 -14.81
C PHE A 1207 -13.90 36.58 -16.31
N GLY A 1208 -13.53 37.81 -16.61
CA GLY A 1208 -13.53 38.35 -17.98
C GLY A 1208 -14.84 39.00 -18.44
N TYR A 1209 -15.94 38.88 -17.68
CA TYR A 1209 -17.21 39.55 -17.99
C TYR A 1209 -17.45 40.76 -17.08
N SER A 1210 -17.94 41.87 -17.65
CA SER A 1210 -18.61 42.92 -16.88
C SER A 1210 -20.04 42.52 -16.50
N THR A 1211 -20.62 43.20 -15.50
CA THR A 1211 -22.03 43.05 -15.11
C THR A 1211 -22.95 43.25 -16.31
N TRP A 1212 -22.67 44.25 -17.14
CA TRP A 1212 -23.42 44.55 -18.37
C TRP A 1212 -23.32 43.44 -19.41
N GLU A 1213 -22.12 42.98 -19.76
CA GLU A 1213 -21.93 41.92 -20.76
C GLU A 1213 -22.59 40.60 -20.33
N TYR A 1214 -22.46 40.25 -19.05
CA TYR A 1214 -23.09 39.05 -18.49
C TYR A 1214 -24.61 39.14 -18.55
N CYS A 1215 -25.20 40.27 -18.13
CA CYS A 1215 -26.64 40.47 -18.20
C CYS A 1215 -27.16 40.55 -19.65
N LYS A 1216 -26.45 41.23 -20.56
CA LYS A 1216 -26.81 41.30 -21.98
C LYS A 1216 -26.79 39.91 -22.65
N ALA A 1217 -25.84 39.04 -22.26
CA ALA A 1217 -25.77 37.67 -22.76
C ALA A 1217 -26.82 36.73 -22.15
N LYS A 1218 -27.35 37.06 -20.96
CA LYS A 1218 -28.30 36.21 -20.22
C LYS A 1218 -29.76 36.63 -20.34
N ASN A 1219 -30.08 37.92 -20.44
CA ASN A 1219 -31.45 38.41 -20.54
C ASN A 1219 -31.49 39.84 -21.17
N PRO A 1220 -31.62 39.96 -22.51
CA PRO A 1220 -31.52 41.25 -23.20
C PRO A 1220 -32.59 42.29 -22.85
N GLU A 1221 -33.78 41.85 -22.44
CA GLU A 1221 -34.96 42.72 -22.30
C GLU A 1221 -35.23 43.21 -20.87
N ASP A 1222 -34.62 42.59 -19.84
CA ASP A 1222 -34.87 42.91 -18.42
C ASP A 1222 -33.61 43.46 -17.68
N CYS A 1223 -32.56 43.84 -18.41
CA CYS A 1223 -31.33 44.41 -17.82
C CYS A 1223 -31.52 45.88 -17.41
N ARG A 1224 -31.94 46.09 -16.15
CA ARG A 1224 -31.89 47.41 -15.46
C ARG A 1224 -30.48 48.03 -15.40
N CYS A 1225 -29.46 47.20 -15.61
CA CYS A 1225 -28.03 47.53 -15.73
C CYS A 1225 -27.64 48.46 -16.90
N LYS A 1226 -28.63 49.08 -17.57
CA LYS A 1226 -28.47 50.07 -18.65
C LYS A 1226 -28.51 51.52 -18.15
N HIS A 1227 -28.71 51.74 -16.84
CA HIS A 1227 -28.94 53.04 -16.21
C HIS A 1227 -28.09 53.34 -14.96
N GLU A 1228 -27.12 52.46 -14.62
CA GLU A 1228 -26.11 52.70 -13.56
C GLU A 1228 -24.70 52.74 -14.17
#